data_AF-A0A8C2A7C0-F1
#
_entry.id   AF-A0A8C2A7C0-F1
#
_cell.length_a   1.000
_cell.length_b   1.000
_cell.length_c   1.000
_cell.angle_alpha   90.00
_cell.angle_beta   90.00
_cell.angle_gamma   90.00
#
_symmetry.space_group_name_H-M   'P 1'
#
loop_
_entity.id
_entity.type
_entity.pdbx_description
1 polymer ?
#
loop_
_entity_poly.entity_id
_entity_poly.type
_entity_poly.pdbx_seq_one_letter_code
_entity_poly.pdbx_strand_id
1 'polypeptide(L)'
;MRTKLCSYKLICCDRYMLVNKLYTCSYLSYLSDFVDGSDYSEVLPDSFPSAPAEPLPEFQSEPEDAFIVKNRPVKLSCKAAPATQIYFKCNGEWVNQNDHVTKESLDPITGLVVREVDISVSRTQVEELFGLEDYWCQCVAWSSAGTTKSRRAYVRIAYLRKNFEQEPLGREVRLDQEVLLQCRPPEGIPPAEVDWLKNEELIDPALDSNFLITIDHDLIIKQARLSDTANYTCMARNVVAKRRSSTATLIVYVSGGWSSWTEWSECNAQCGRGWQRRTRSCTNPAPLNGGAFCDGPPFQRVTCTTLCPVDGGWTEWAKWSACGTECTHWRSRECQAPPPRNGGRHCSGSMMESKNCTEGLCARSLGSGAGVAVYAGLVGALLLCVILVLCVGILVYRRSCRHLHGEITDSSSALTAAFHPGNYKPPRQDNPHLLHPTAPPDLTASAGTFRGPLFSLQQATLDSQHKIPMTTSPLLDPLPSLKIKVYNSSTMSSLELPTGPGSTDGEIMSLKTVGSGPKDYHGHTLPREPSHSASATLGSLVHLCWIHLLYKFGVSLLVPPGTIPQGKFYEMYLIINKWEKTTLPSDGSQTVLSPVVSCGPSGMLLSRPVVLTLPHCAQLEPPDWTLTLKMQNHQGAWEEVLTVGEESLSTPCYLQVEEQSCHILMEQLGTYGLVGQSAPPRPACKRLQLALFAPRAPCLSLDYSLRVYCIQDTPHALKEVLEVERSLGGVLLEDPKPLLFKDSYHNLRLSIHDIPHSHWRSKLLEIPFYHIWSGSQRPLHCTFSLERGSLVVSQLTCKICVRQVEGEGQIFQLNTDIQEVQKRYIIYSGGSCLPSSQVGPYAFRLPVSIRQKICASLDAPSARGCDWRMLARRLDFDRYLNYFATKPSPTGVLLDLWEACHQGDADLVSLATALEEMGKSEVLVVMTTDGDC
;
A
#
# COMPACT_ATOMS: atom_id res chain seq x y z
N MET A 1 -62.05 35.96 41.28
CA MET A 1 -60.87 36.32 42.09
C MET A 1 -59.64 36.02 41.24
N ARG A 2 -58.83 37.01 40.85
CA ARG A 2 -57.49 37.31 41.43
C ARG A 2 -56.57 36.08 41.50
N THR A 3 -55.36 36.03 40.91
CA THR A 3 -54.59 37.02 40.10
C THR A 3 -53.33 36.38 39.45
N LYS A 4 -52.68 37.12 38.52
CA LYS A 4 -51.31 36.95 37.95
C LYS A 4 -51.10 36.03 36.74
N LEU A 5 -51.04 36.64 35.55
CA LEU A 5 -50.12 36.28 34.45
C LEU A 5 -49.99 37.46 33.46
N CYS A 6 -48.88 37.48 32.72
CA CYS A 6 -48.57 38.31 31.53
C CYS A 6 -48.35 39.83 31.67
N SER A 7 -47.17 40.28 31.22
CA SER A 7 -47.01 41.43 30.31
C SER A 7 -45.65 41.39 29.60
N TYR A 8 -45.56 40.64 28.50
CA TYR A 8 -44.75 41.03 27.34
C TYR A 8 -45.69 41.74 26.36
N LYS A 9 -45.25 42.82 25.70
CA LYS A 9 -46.15 43.64 24.87
C LYS A 9 -45.51 44.09 23.56
N LEU A 10 -46.07 43.54 22.47
CA LEU A 10 -46.17 44.07 21.09
C LEU A 10 -44.90 44.55 20.37
N ILE A 11 -44.72 44.02 19.15
CA ILE A 11 -45.11 44.71 17.91
C ILE A 11 -45.71 43.67 16.95
N CYS A 12 -46.71 44.05 16.15
CA CYS A 12 -47.54 43.13 15.36
C CYS A 12 -46.99 42.84 13.95
N CYS A 13 -47.51 41.75 13.37
CA CYS A 13 -47.39 41.41 11.96
C CYS A 13 -48.06 42.46 11.04
N ASP A 14 -47.66 42.48 9.77
CA ASP A 14 -48.62 42.18 8.72
C ASP A 14 -47.97 41.46 7.52
N ARG A 15 -48.73 40.63 6.81
CA ARG A 15 -48.21 39.69 5.78
C ARG A 15 -49.29 39.40 4.73
N TYR A 16 -49.22 40.01 3.54
CA TYR A 16 -50.02 39.50 2.39
C TYR A 16 -49.47 39.83 0.99
N MET A 17 -49.45 38.77 0.18
CA MET A 17 -49.55 38.67 -1.29
C MET A 17 -48.44 39.17 -2.25
N LEU A 18 -48.03 38.22 -3.10
CA LEU A 18 -47.29 38.38 -4.36
C LEU A 18 -48.12 39.13 -5.42
N VAL A 19 -47.46 39.65 -6.48
CA VAL A 19 -47.50 39.07 -7.85
C VAL A 19 -46.62 39.86 -8.84
N ASN A 20 -45.76 39.11 -9.54
CA ASN A 20 -45.03 39.36 -10.79
C ASN A 20 -45.23 40.66 -11.59
N LYS A 21 -44.12 41.19 -12.14
CA LYS A 21 -43.89 41.17 -13.60
C LYS A 21 -42.41 41.24 -14.00
N LEU A 22 -42.01 40.33 -14.90
CA LEU A 22 -40.72 40.35 -15.62
C LEU A 22 -40.80 41.32 -16.82
N TYR A 23 -39.66 41.89 -17.27
CA TYR A 23 -38.96 41.49 -18.52
C TYR A 23 -37.98 42.56 -19.09
N THR A 24 -36.83 42.05 -19.58
CA THR A 24 -36.00 42.50 -20.73
C THR A 24 -35.28 43.87 -20.78
N CYS A 25 -34.00 43.78 -21.17
CA CYS A 25 -33.25 44.61 -22.14
C CYS A 25 -32.98 46.11 -21.81
N SER A 26 -31.90 46.77 -22.24
CA SER A 26 -30.54 46.46 -22.75
C SER A 26 -30.03 47.75 -23.43
N TYR A 27 -28.71 48.02 -23.38
CA TYR A 27 -27.99 48.95 -24.29
C TYR A 27 -28.22 50.47 -24.21
N LEU A 28 -27.26 51.21 -24.80
CA LEU A 28 -27.08 52.69 -24.89
C LEU A 28 -26.57 53.34 -23.58
N SER A 29 -25.43 54.03 -23.48
CA SER A 29 -24.44 54.66 -24.39
C SER A 29 -24.85 55.95 -25.11
N TYR A 30 -23.92 56.93 -25.12
CA TYR A 30 -23.89 58.27 -25.74
C TYR A 30 -24.68 59.42 -25.08
N LEU A 31 -23.95 60.41 -24.55
CA LEU A 31 -23.86 61.77 -25.12
C LEU A 31 -22.82 62.65 -24.39
N SER A 32 -21.66 62.89 -25.02
CA SER A 32 -20.78 64.04 -24.73
C SER A 32 -19.82 64.27 -25.89
N ASP A 33 -20.04 65.37 -26.60
CA ASP A 33 -19.37 65.89 -27.81
C ASP A 33 -19.81 67.37 -27.85
N PHE A 34 -19.05 68.43 -28.13
CA PHE A 34 -17.75 68.64 -28.78
C PHE A 34 -17.08 69.90 -28.17
N VAL A 35 -15.76 70.06 -28.34
CA VAL A 35 -15.07 71.23 -28.96
C VAL A 35 -13.55 71.03 -28.78
N ASP A 36 -12.80 71.27 -29.86
CA ASP A 36 -11.35 71.09 -29.99
C ASP A 36 -10.65 72.46 -30.23
N GLY A 37 -9.35 72.59 -29.93
CA GLY A 37 -8.58 73.81 -30.18
C GLY A 37 -7.34 74.02 -29.30
N SER A 38 -6.15 73.87 -29.89
CA SER A 38 -4.81 74.02 -29.30
C SER A 38 -4.34 75.47 -29.09
N ASP A 39 -3.54 75.77 -28.04
CA ASP A 39 -2.08 75.95 -28.19
C ASP A 39 -1.28 76.22 -26.89
N TYR A 40 -0.02 75.75 -26.90
CA TYR A 40 1.21 76.11 -26.14
C TYR A 40 1.21 76.80 -24.74
N SER A 41 1.80 76.07 -23.78
CA SER A 41 2.80 76.46 -22.77
C SER A 41 2.61 77.68 -21.84
N GLU A 42 2.57 77.44 -20.52
CA GLU A 42 3.75 77.67 -19.64
C GLU A 42 3.61 76.95 -18.28
N VAL A 43 4.73 76.76 -17.56
CA VAL A 43 4.83 75.92 -16.35
C VAL A 43 4.77 76.76 -15.08
N LEU A 44 3.88 76.38 -14.15
CA LEU A 44 3.96 76.78 -12.74
C LEU A 44 3.94 75.51 -11.86
N PRO A 45 4.89 75.34 -10.92
CA PRO A 45 4.94 74.18 -10.04
C PRO A 45 3.94 74.35 -8.89
N ASP A 46 2.92 73.51 -8.88
CA ASP A 46 1.91 73.48 -7.83
C ASP A 46 2.25 72.47 -6.72
N SER A 47 1.66 72.69 -5.54
CA SER A 47 1.64 71.80 -4.36
C SER A 47 2.96 71.52 -3.60
N PHE A 48 2.97 71.94 -2.33
CA PHE A 48 3.84 71.41 -1.28
C PHE A 48 3.59 69.90 -1.09
N PRO A 49 4.62 69.08 -0.80
CA PRO A 49 4.39 67.69 -0.43
C PRO A 49 3.61 67.64 0.89
N SER A 50 2.45 66.98 0.87
CA SER A 50 1.72 66.64 2.10
C SER A 50 2.61 65.77 2.98
N ALA A 51 2.62 66.03 4.29
CA ALA A 51 3.37 65.18 5.22
C ALA A 51 2.90 63.72 5.09
N PRO A 52 3.83 62.73 5.15
CA PRO A 52 3.44 61.33 5.08
C PRO A 52 2.47 61.02 6.22
N ALA A 53 1.38 60.30 5.92
CA ALA A 53 0.40 59.92 6.92
C ALA A 53 1.08 59.10 8.02
N GLU A 54 1.02 59.59 9.26
CA GLU A 54 1.65 58.92 10.40
C GLU A 54 0.99 57.54 10.62
N PRO A 55 1.76 56.47 10.88
CA PRO A 55 1.19 55.14 11.01
C PRO A 55 0.52 54.91 12.38
N LEU A 56 -0.42 53.95 12.41
CA LEU A 56 -0.97 53.40 13.65
C LEU A 56 0.12 52.66 14.45
N PRO A 57 -0.03 52.49 15.78
CA PRO A 57 0.95 51.78 16.58
C PRO A 57 0.96 50.29 16.24
N GLU A 58 2.12 49.76 15.85
CA GLU A 58 2.35 48.34 15.65
C GLU A 58 2.96 47.72 16.92
N PHE A 59 2.45 46.56 17.35
CA PHE A 59 2.97 45.86 18.53
C PHE A 59 4.24 45.07 18.16
N GLN A 60 5.37 45.44 18.75
CA GLN A 60 6.62 44.68 18.68
C GLN A 60 6.65 43.51 19.67
N SER A 61 5.93 43.64 20.80
CA SER A 61 5.72 42.57 21.77
C SER A 61 4.33 42.72 22.37
N GLU A 62 3.47 41.74 22.15
CA GLU A 62 2.18 41.63 22.82
C GLU A 62 2.31 40.95 24.18
N PRO A 63 1.41 41.22 25.16
CA PRO A 63 1.43 40.53 26.44
C PRO A 63 1.09 39.05 26.29
N GLU A 64 1.80 38.21 27.05
CA GLU A 64 1.65 36.74 27.04
C GLU A 64 0.80 36.23 28.21
N ASP A 65 0.23 35.03 28.07
CA ASP A 65 -0.49 34.36 29.16
C ASP A 65 0.45 34.09 30.34
N ALA A 66 -0.04 34.38 31.55
CA ALA A 66 0.77 34.49 32.76
C ALA A 66 0.27 33.57 33.87
N PHE A 67 1.21 32.89 34.54
CA PHE A 67 0.88 31.84 35.52
C PHE A 67 1.41 32.18 36.91
N ILE A 68 0.49 32.47 37.84
CA ILE A 68 0.83 32.84 39.22
C ILE A 68 1.28 31.58 39.98
N VAL A 69 2.60 31.41 40.12
CA VAL A 69 3.18 30.30 40.88
C VAL A 69 3.27 30.66 42.36
N LYS A 70 2.58 29.87 43.21
CA LYS A 70 2.45 30.05 44.67
C LYS A 70 1.77 31.37 45.05
N ASN A 71 2.54 32.43 45.29
CA ASN A 71 2.02 33.75 45.68
C ASN A 71 2.92 34.90 45.18
N ARG A 72 3.66 34.67 44.08
CA ARG A 72 4.49 35.70 43.45
C ARG A 72 3.64 36.42 42.39
N PRO A 73 3.54 37.76 42.40
CA PRO A 73 2.86 38.48 41.33
C PRO A 73 3.59 38.25 40.01
N VAL A 74 2.84 38.23 38.91
CA VAL A 74 3.39 38.04 37.56
C VAL A 74 3.32 39.36 36.81
N LYS A 75 4.28 39.57 35.92
CA LYS A 75 4.49 40.80 35.19
C LYS A 75 4.02 40.63 33.74
N LEU A 76 3.12 41.48 33.28
CA LEU A 76 2.72 41.56 31.88
C LEU A 76 3.43 42.75 31.22
N SER A 77 4.05 42.51 30.08
CA SER A 77 4.84 43.49 29.33
C SER A 77 4.27 43.66 27.92
N CYS A 78 4.14 44.90 27.47
CA CYS A 78 3.61 45.25 26.15
C CYS A 78 4.47 46.33 25.50
N LYS A 79 4.82 46.18 24.21
CA LYS A 79 5.73 47.08 23.50
C LYS A 79 5.20 47.42 22.11
N ALA A 80 5.12 48.70 21.77
CA ALA A 80 4.59 49.18 20.49
C ALA A 80 5.36 50.39 19.93
N ALA A 81 5.30 50.56 18.60
CA ALA A 81 5.92 51.67 17.87
C ALA A 81 5.13 52.01 16.59
N PRO A 82 4.97 53.30 16.21
CA PRO A 82 5.18 54.47 17.05
C PRO A 82 4.09 54.55 18.13
N ALA A 83 4.46 54.73 19.39
CA ALA A 83 3.50 54.77 20.50
C ALA A 83 3.67 56.02 21.36
N THR A 84 2.64 56.86 21.43
CA THR A 84 2.56 58.06 22.29
C THR A 84 2.15 57.72 23.72
N GLN A 85 1.26 56.73 23.90
CA GLN A 85 0.82 56.19 25.19
C GLN A 85 0.52 54.70 25.05
N ILE A 86 0.67 53.94 26.13
CA ILE A 86 0.26 52.54 26.22
C ILE A 86 -0.36 52.32 27.60
N TYR A 87 -1.54 51.70 27.64
CA TYR A 87 -2.25 51.34 28.88
C TYR A 87 -2.83 49.94 28.81
N PHE A 88 -2.95 49.29 29.96
CA PHE A 88 -3.60 48.00 30.10
C PHE A 88 -5.06 48.14 30.54
N LYS A 89 -5.89 47.29 29.94
CA LYS A 89 -7.30 47.11 30.26
C LYS A 89 -7.53 45.67 30.71
N CYS A 90 -7.80 45.45 32.00
CA CYS A 90 -8.00 44.12 32.57
C CYS A 90 -9.47 43.91 32.96
N ASN A 91 -10.05 42.78 32.57
CA ASN A 91 -11.47 42.41 32.77
C ASN A 91 -12.49 43.50 32.40
N GLY A 92 -12.17 44.35 31.42
CA GLY A 92 -13.04 45.44 30.98
C GLY A 92 -12.82 46.79 31.68
N GLU A 93 -11.99 46.88 32.72
CA GLU A 93 -11.61 48.12 33.40
C GLU A 93 -10.16 48.54 33.09
N TRP A 94 -9.87 49.84 33.20
CA TRP A 94 -8.52 50.37 32.99
C TRP A 94 -7.69 50.24 34.26
N VAL A 95 -6.46 49.73 34.12
CA VAL A 95 -5.50 49.65 35.24
C VAL A 95 -5.07 51.06 35.66
N ASN A 96 -4.76 51.28 36.94
CA ASN A 96 -4.36 52.60 37.44
C ASN A 96 -2.98 53.01 36.86
N GLN A 97 -2.81 54.28 36.49
CA GLN A 97 -1.56 54.80 35.93
C GLN A 97 -0.36 54.58 36.86
N ASN A 98 -0.56 54.56 38.19
CA ASN A 98 0.49 54.27 39.17
C ASN A 98 1.05 52.84 39.08
N ASP A 99 0.27 51.89 38.54
CA ASP A 99 0.67 50.48 38.41
C ASP A 99 1.38 50.19 37.06
N HIS A 100 1.49 51.20 36.19
CA HIS A 100 2.16 51.10 34.89
C HIS A 100 3.62 51.58 35.00
N VAL A 101 4.56 50.68 34.74
CA VAL A 101 5.99 51.00 34.65
C VAL A 101 6.37 51.17 33.18
N THR A 102 6.49 52.42 32.74
CA THR A 102 6.79 52.78 31.35
C THR A 102 8.29 52.95 31.11
N LYS A 103 8.79 52.42 29.98
CA LYS A 103 10.11 52.68 29.43
C LYS A 103 9.97 53.23 28.01
N GLU A 104 10.79 54.22 27.69
CA GLU A 104 10.85 54.84 26.38
C GLU A 104 12.20 54.56 25.72
N SER A 105 12.16 54.21 24.43
CA SER A 105 13.34 53.93 23.61
C SER A 105 13.09 54.40 22.18
N LEU A 106 14.15 54.61 21.43
CA LEU A 106 14.08 54.91 19.99
C LEU A 106 14.49 53.64 19.23
N ASP A 107 13.74 53.29 18.19
CA ASP A 107 14.11 52.20 17.30
C ASP A 107 15.38 52.59 16.52
N PRO A 108 16.49 51.83 16.62
CA PRO A 108 17.73 52.16 15.90
C PRO A 108 17.62 52.06 14.38
N ILE A 109 16.58 51.42 13.83
CA ILE A 109 16.37 51.28 12.37
C ILE A 109 15.42 52.36 11.84
N THR A 110 14.27 52.55 12.50
CA THR A 110 13.22 53.47 11.99
C THR A 110 13.25 54.86 12.61
N GLY A 111 13.97 55.06 13.73
CA GLY A 111 13.99 56.33 14.48
C GLY A 111 12.68 56.65 15.22
N LEU A 112 11.69 55.75 15.18
CA LEU A 112 10.38 55.95 15.79
C LEU A 112 10.42 55.75 17.31
N VAL A 113 9.50 56.41 18.02
CA VAL A 113 9.36 56.31 19.48
C VAL A 113 8.69 54.97 19.84
N VAL A 114 9.44 54.13 20.53
CA VAL A 114 9.03 52.82 21.01
C VAL A 114 8.76 52.91 22.51
N ARG A 115 7.52 52.62 22.92
CA ARG A 115 7.15 52.50 24.34
C ARG A 115 7.01 51.03 24.72
N GLU A 116 7.56 50.69 25.88
CA GLU A 116 7.38 49.41 26.56
C GLU A 116 6.71 49.72 27.90
N VAL A 117 5.60 49.07 28.20
CA VAL A 117 4.86 49.27 29.46
C VAL A 117 4.61 47.94 30.13
N ASP A 118 4.87 47.94 31.43
CA ASP A 118 4.88 46.81 32.33
C ASP A 118 3.83 46.99 33.43
N ILE A 119 3.00 45.99 33.71
CA ILE A 119 2.11 45.94 34.89
C ILE A 119 2.35 44.67 35.72
N SER A 120 2.08 44.72 37.02
CA SER A 120 2.18 43.55 37.92
C SER A 120 0.80 43.11 38.42
N VAL A 121 0.42 41.87 38.13
CA VAL A 121 -0.84 41.25 38.59
C VAL A 121 -0.55 40.31 39.76
N SER A 122 -1.22 40.54 40.88
CA SER A 122 -1.09 39.77 42.12
C SER A 122 -2.12 38.65 42.23
N ARG A 123 -1.88 37.69 43.14
CA ARG A 123 -2.79 36.55 43.34
C ARG A 123 -4.16 36.98 43.85
N THR A 124 -4.22 37.95 44.78
CA THR A 124 -5.48 38.43 45.35
C THR A 124 -6.38 39.05 44.30
N GLN A 125 -5.84 39.83 43.37
CA GLN A 125 -6.60 40.40 42.24
C GLN A 125 -7.25 39.34 41.33
N VAL A 126 -6.67 38.14 41.25
CA VAL A 126 -7.22 37.01 40.48
C VAL A 126 -8.20 36.18 41.31
N GLU A 127 -7.97 36.02 42.61
CA GLU A 127 -8.87 35.27 43.51
C GLU A 127 -10.12 36.06 43.93
N GLU A 128 -10.05 37.39 44.02
CA GLU A 128 -11.18 38.26 44.36
C GLU A 128 -12.23 38.36 43.24
N LEU A 129 -11.86 37.97 42.02
CA LEU A 129 -12.76 37.95 40.86
C LEU A 129 -13.60 36.65 40.85
N PHE A 130 -14.60 36.58 41.74
CA PHE A 130 -15.58 35.48 41.79
C PHE A 130 -16.53 35.49 40.59
N GLY A 131 -16.03 35.07 39.42
CA GLY A 131 -16.77 34.99 38.15
C GLY A 131 -16.60 33.64 37.43
N LEU A 132 -17.38 33.45 36.37
CA LEU A 132 -17.29 32.30 35.46
C LEU A 132 -16.22 32.50 34.35
N GLU A 133 -15.60 33.68 34.28
CA GLU A 133 -14.63 34.06 33.25
C GLU A 133 -13.21 34.16 33.83
N ASP A 134 -12.21 33.77 33.03
CA ASP A 134 -10.79 33.91 33.38
C ASP A 134 -10.35 35.37 33.47
N TYR A 135 -9.45 35.69 34.40
CA TYR A 135 -8.84 37.02 34.50
C TYR A 135 -7.99 37.32 33.26
N TRP A 136 -8.35 38.33 32.47
CA TRP A 136 -7.65 38.71 31.24
C TRP A 136 -7.25 40.18 31.22
N CYS A 137 -6.14 40.48 30.55
CA CYS A 137 -5.64 41.83 30.29
C CYS A 137 -5.39 42.04 28.79
N GLN A 138 -5.76 43.21 28.28
CA GLN A 138 -5.51 43.64 26.90
C GLN A 138 -4.72 44.95 26.92
N CYS A 139 -3.65 45.00 26.15
CA CYS A 139 -2.88 46.23 25.97
C CYS A 139 -3.53 47.10 24.88
N VAL A 140 -3.54 48.42 25.10
CA VAL A 140 -4.00 49.41 24.11
C VAL A 140 -2.88 50.41 23.91
N ALA A 141 -2.53 50.67 22.65
CA ALA A 141 -1.51 51.64 22.25
C ALA A 141 -2.16 52.79 21.49
N TRP A 142 -1.61 54.00 21.67
CA TRP A 142 -2.02 55.23 21.00
C TRP A 142 -0.88 55.74 20.12
N SER A 143 -1.23 56.29 18.95
CA SER A 143 -0.40 57.20 18.17
C SER A 143 -1.21 58.46 17.84
N SER A 144 -0.62 59.41 17.12
CA SER A 144 -1.31 60.54 16.51
C SER A 144 -2.36 60.11 15.47
N ALA A 145 -2.20 58.94 14.85
CA ALA A 145 -3.10 58.40 13.82
C ALA A 145 -4.30 57.63 14.39
N GLY A 146 -4.24 57.16 15.64
CA GLY A 146 -5.33 56.41 16.26
C GLY A 146 -4.86 55.41 17.33
N THR A 147 -5.64 54.35 17.54
CA THR A 147 -5.39 53.34 18.58
C THR A 147 -5.43 51.93 18.05
N THR A 148 -4.57 51.07 18.58
CA THR A 148 -4.54 49.63 18.32
C THR A 148 -4.63 48.85 19.63
N LYS A 149 -5.18 47.64 19.58
CA LYS A 149 -5.38 46.75 20.73
C LYS A 149 -4.64 45.45 20.49
N SER A 150 -3.94 44.95 21.50
CA SER A 150 -3.26 43.65 21.43
C SER A 150 -4.23 42.48 21.54
N ARG A 151 -3.72 41.25 21.42
CA ARG A 151 -4.36 40.06 22.00
C ARG A 151 -4.68 40.22 23.49
N ARG A 152 -5.62 39.41 23.98
CA ARG A 152 -5.86 39.24 25.43
C ARG A 152 -4.85 38.24 25.99
N ALA A 153 -4.22 38.61 27.09
CA ALA A 153 -3.38 37.74 27.91
C ALA A 153 -4.17 37.28 29.14
N TYR A 154 -4.24 35.98 29.38
CA TYR A 154 -4.94 35.40 30.53
C TYR A 154 -3.98 35.18 31.69
N VAL A 155 -4.38 35.59 32.90
CA VAL A 155 -3.63 35.41 34.14
C VAL A 155 -4.31 34.35 34.98
N ARG A 156 -3.70 33.18 35.13
CA ARG A 156 -4.27 32.04 35.88
C ARG A 156 -3.38 31.62 37.04
N ILE A 157 -3.99 31.04 38.07
CA ILE A 157 -3.25 30.49 39.22
C ILE A 157 -2.65 29.13 38.81
N ALA A 158 -1.33 29.01 38.90
CA ALA A 158 -0.63 27.84 38.43
C ALA A 158 -0.79 26.67 39.43
N TYR A 159 -1.27 25.53 38.96
CA TYR A 159 -1.32 24.30 39.76
C TYR A 159 -1.08 23.04 38.91
N LEU A 160 -0.69 21.96 39.59
CA LEU A 160 -0.58 20.62 39.02
C LEU A 160 -0.99 19.59 40.07
N ARG A 161 -1.98 18.74 39.75
CA ARG A 161 -2.44 17.67 40.64
C ARG A 161 -1.31 16.66 40.95
N LYS A 162 -1.55 15.78 41.92
CA LYS A 162 -0.58 14.74 42.31
C LYS A 162 -0.76 13.44 41.52
N ASN A 163 -2.01 13.04 41.30
CA ASN A 163 -2.37 11.78 40.68
C ASN A 163 -2.48 11.98 39.17
N PHE A 164 -1.95 11.04 38.39
CA PHE A 164 -2.20 10.96 36.95
C PHE A 164 -3.65 10.57 36.68
N GLU A 165 -4.18 10.96 35.53
CA GLU A 165 -5.51 10.52 35.07
C GLU A 165 -5.43 9.08 34.53
N GLN A 166 -4.37 8.76 33.81
CA GLN A 166 -4.07 7.41 33.32
C GLN A 166 -2.56 7.18 33.39
N GLU A 167 -2.16 6.14 34.14
CA GLU A 167 -0.77 5.70 34.22
C GLU A 167 -0.47 4.59 33.20
N PRO A 168 0.78 4.45 32.73
CA PRO A 168 1.15 3.44 31.78
C PRO A 168 1.15 2.05 32.42
N LEU A 169 0.66 1.06 31.68
CA LEU A 169 0.56 -0.34 32.10
C LEU A 169 1.61 -1.18 31.38
N GLY A 170 2.27 -2.08 32.13
CA GLY A 170 3.21 -3.05 31.57
C GLY A 170 2.55 -4.01 30.57
N ARG A 171 3.32 -4.46 29.57
CA ARG A 171 2.83 -5.34 28.50
C ARG A 171 3.92 -6.33 28.08
N GLU A 172 3.48 -7.51 27.64
CA GLU A 172 4.32 -8.51 26.98
C GLU A 172 3.96 -8.51 25.49
N VAL A 173 4.96 -8.30 24.62
CA VAL A 173 4.76 -8.04 23.19
C VAL A 173 5.74 -8.87 22.37
N ARG A 174 5.31 -9.39 21.22
CA ARG A 174 6.18 -10.18 20.35
C ARG A 174 7.22 -9.29 19.66
N LEU A 175 8.38 -9.83 19.31
CA LEU A 175 9.33 -9.18 18.40
C LEU A 175 8.63 -8.64 17.13
N ASP A 176 9.06 -7.46 16.70
CA ASP A 176 8.57 -6.71 15.51
C ASP A 176 7.10 -6.25 15.58
N GLN A 177 6.36 -6.61 16.64
CA GLN A 177 5.02 -6.10 16.88
C GLN A 177 5.07 -4.66 17.42
N GLU A 178 4.06 -3.87 17.10
CA GLU A 178 3.90 -2.50 17.59
C GLU A 178 3.50 -2.44 19.07
N VAL A 179 4.05 -1.46 19.80
CA VAL A 179 3.72 -1.19 21.21
C VAL A 179 3.13 0.20 21.36
N LEU A 180 1.96 0.28 22.01
CA LEU A 180 1.37 1.52 22.51
C LEU A 180 1.38 1.52 24.05
N LEU A 181 2.08 2.49 24.65
CA LEU A 181 2.06 2.77 26.09
C LEU A 181 1.35 4.10 26.33
N GLN A 182 0.18 4.03 26.96
CA GLN A 182 -0.67 5.20 27.17
C GLN A 182 -0.29 5.99 28.41
N CYS A 183 -0.35 7.31 28.36
CA CYS A 183 -0.20 8.17 29.54
C CYS A 183 -1.06 9.43 29.44
N ARG A 184 -1.90 9.67 30.47
CA ARG A 184 -2.64 10.93 30.62
C ARG A 184 -2.13 11.68 31.85
N PRO A 185 -1.47 12.85 31.67
CA PRO A 185 -0.84 13.57 32.76
C PRO A 185 -1.87 14.07 33.79
N PRO A 186 -1.44 14.46 35.01
CA PRO A 186 -2.34 15.08 35.99
C PRO A 186 -2.91 16.40 35.47
N GLU A 187 -4.19 16.68 35.73
CA GLU A 187 -4.76 18.01 35.50
C GLU A 187 -3.87 19.12 36.10
N GLY A 188 -3.67 20.18 35.33
CA GLY A 188 -2.91 21.35 35.75
C GLY A 188 -3.14 22.54 34.83
N ILE A 189 -2.78 23.72 35.33
CA ILE A 189 -2.78 24.97 34.58
C ILE A 189 -1.38 25.60 34.71
N PRO A 190 -0.66 25.87 33.60
CA PRO A 190 -0.95 25.42 32.22
C PRO A 190 -0.97 23.87 32.12
N PRO A 191 -1.46 23.29 31.01
CA PRO A 191 -1.37 21.84 30.78
C PRO A 191 0.09 21.36 30.89
N ALA A 192 0.28 20.11 31.33
CA ALA A 192 1.61 19.56 31.54
C ALA A 192 2.22 19.01 30.25
N GLU A 193 3.50 19.34 30.02
CA GLU A 193 4.35 18.68 29.02
C GLU A 193 4.66 17.24 29.49
N VAL A 194 4.82 16.30 28.56
CA VAL A 194 5.11 14.89 28.90
C VAL A 194 6.43 14.44 28.28
N ASP A 195 7.37 14.09 29.14
CA ASP A 195 8.63 13.43 28.81
C ASP A 195 8.49 11.91 29.06
N TRP A 196 9.01 11.06 28.17
CA TRP A 196 9.09 9.61 28.40
C TRP A 196 10.50 9.17 28.79
N LEU A 197 10.58 8.30 29.79
CA LEU A 197 11.83 7.73 30.30
C LEU A 197 11.88 6.22 30.00
N LYS A 198 13.00 5.73 29.46
CA LYS A 198 13.34 4.31 29.32
C LYS A 198 14.47 3.99 30.30
N ASN A 199 14.23 3.14 31.30
CA ASN A 199 15.18 2.82 32.38
C ASN A 199 15.79 4.08 33.05
N GLU A 200 14.95 5.07 33.37
CA GLU A 200 15.33 6.39 33.93
C GLU A 200 16.03 7.38 32.97
N GLU A 201 16.36 6.98 31.75
CA GLU A 201 16.95 7.86 30.73
C GLU A 201 15.88 8.44 29.78
N LEU A 202 16.03 9.70 29.37
CA LEU A 202 15.04 10.39 28.53
C LEU A 202 15.11 9.91 27.07
N ILE A 203 13.95 9.56 26.51
CA ILE A 203 13.82 9.14 25.11
C ILE A 203 13.76 10.39 24.23
N ASP A 204 14.69 10.50 23.28
CA ASP A 204 14.67 11.53 22.23
C ASP A 204 14.25 10.90 20.88
N PRO A 205 13.04 11.20 20.36
CA PRO A 205 12.58 10.73 19.05
C PRO A 205 13.46 11.17 17.86
N ALA A 206 14.31 12.19 18.02
CA ALA A 206 15.27 12.60 16.99
C ALA A 206 16.47 11.65 16.86
N LEU A 207 16.78 10.86 17.90
CA LEU A 207 17.90 9.91 17.91
C LEU A 207 17.50 8.52 17.41
N ASP A 208 16.28 8.05 17.70
CA ASP A 208 15.76 6.76 17.22
C ASP A 208 14.31 6.91 16.75
N SER A 209 14.12 6.87 15.42
CA SER A 209 12.84 7.03 14.74
C SER A 209 11.86 5.87 14.95
N ASN A 210 12.24 4.83 15.72
CA ASN A 210 11.35 3.79 16.21
C ASN A 210 10.36 4.31 17.28
N PHE A 211 10.79 5.30 18.07
CA PHE A 211 9.96 5.94 19.08
C PHE A 211 9.20 7.12 18.49
N LEU A 212 7.90 7.18 18.77
CA LEU A 212 7.06 8.34 18.51
C LEU A 212 6.31 8.70 19.79
N ILE A 213 6.21 10.00 20.08
CA ILE A 213 5.38 10.54 21.16
C ILE A 213 4.23 11.29 20.48
N THR A 214 2.99 10.93 20.78
CA THR A 214 1.81 11.54 20.14
C THR A 214 1.43 12.87 20.79
N ILE A 215 0.58 13.65 20.10
CA ILE A 215 -0.08 14.83 20.69
C ILE A 215 -0.93 14.50 21.93
N ASP A 216 -1.33 13.23 22.05
CA ASP A 216 -2.09 12.67 23.18
C ASP A 216 -1.20 12.25 24.36
N HIS A 217 0.13 12.43 24.25
CA HIS A 217 1.19 12.04 25.19
C HIS A 217 1.49 10.53 25.30
N ASP A 218 0.90 9.72 24.42
CA ASP A 218 1.16 8.27 24.38
C ASP A 218 2.51 7.99 23.67
N LEU A 219 3.24 6.97 24.15
CA LEU A 219 4.48 6.48 23.53
C LEU A 219 4.18 5.29 22.61
N ILE A 220 4.58 5.42 21.36
CA ILE A 220 4.50 4.38 20.33
C ILE A 220 5.91 3.88 20.02
N ILE A 221 6.07 2.55 19.98
CA ILE A 221 7.27 1.86 19.49
C ILE A 221 6.84 1.11 18.23
N LYS A 222 7.28 1.56 17.05
CA LYS A 222 6.80 1.04 15.75
C LYS A 222 7.10 -0.46 15.59
N GLN A 223 8.29 -0.88 15.99
CA GLN A 223 8.74 -2.27 15.93
C GLN A 223 9.43 -2.63 17.26
N ALA A 224 8.88 -3.58 18.01
CA ALA A 224 9.45 -4.04 19.28
C ALA A 224 10.77 -4.80 19.06
N ARG A 225 11.89 -4.19 19.45
CA ARG A 225 13.22 -4.82 19.43
C ARG A 225 13.51 -5.47 20.78
N LEU A 226 14.39 -6.47 20.83
CA LEU A 226 14.84 -7.06 22.11
C LEU A 226 15.42 -6.01 23.07
N SER A 227 16.08 -4.97 22.54
CA SER A 227 16.60 -3.80 23.27
C SER A 227 15.53 -2.91 23.89
N ASP A 228 14.26 -3.10 23.57
CA ASP A 228 13.12 -2.34 24.10
C ASP A 228 12.48 -3.02 25.32
N THR A 229 13.01 -4.17 25.75
CA THR A 229 12.69 -4.74 27.06
C THR A 229 13.26 -3.83 28.16
N ALA A 230 12.41 -3.02 28.78
CA ALA A 230 12.79 -1.95 29.69
C ALA A 230 11.63 -1.50 30.59
N ASN A 231 11.94 -0.73 31.64
CA ASN A 231 10.95 -0.04 32.46
C ASN A 231 10.71 1.36 31.90
N TYR A 232 9.50 1.59 31.38
CA TYR A 232 9.06 2.86 30.82
C TYR A 232 8.32 3.68 31.88
N THR A 233 8.64 4.97 31.99
CA THR A 233 7.98 5.87 32.93
C THR A 233 7.56 7.16 32.25
N CYS A 234 6.33 7.59 32.49
CA CYS A 234 5.82 8.87 32.02
C CYS A 234 6.12 9.97 33.05
N MET A 235 6.69 11.09 32.60
CA MET A 235 7.01 12.25 33.44
C MET A 235 6.25 13.48 32.94
N ALA A 236 5.29 13.94 33.74
CA ALA A 236 4.54 15.16 33.47
C ALA A 236 5.24 16.37 34.11
N ARG A 237 5.49 17.42 33.33
CA ARG A 237 6.19 18.65 33.72
C ARG A 237 5.29 19.86 33.55
N ASN A 238 5.30 20.74 34.56
CA ASN A 238 4.66 22.05 34.50
C ASN A 238 5.54 23.08 35.23
N VAL A 239 5.26 24.38 35.05
CA VAL A 239 5.92 25.51 35.74
C VAL A 239 5.89 25.41 37.28
N VAL A 240 4.94 24.64 37.83
CA VAL A 240 4.77 24.40 39.26
C VAL A 240 5.66 23.28 39.79
N ALA A 241 5.73 22.16 39.08
CA ALA A 241 6.37 20.92 39.53
C ALA A 241 6.53 19.91 38.38
N LYS A 242 7.38 18.90 38.60
CA LYS A 242 7.35 17.64 37.87
C LYS A 242 6.59 16.56 38.66
N ARG A 243 5.99 15.61 37.94
CA ARG A 243 5.28 14.42 38.42
C ARG A 243 5.75 13.22 37.62
N ARG A 244 5.78 12.06 38.25
CA ARG A 244 6.25 10.80 37.69
C ARG A 244 5.16 9.75 37.91
N SER A 245 4.80 9.00 36.87
CA SER A 245 3.83 7.91 36.96
C SER A 245 4.43 6.67 37.62
N SER A 246 3.60 5.65 37.85
CA SER A 246 4.08 4.27 37.95
C SER A 246 4.89 3.85 36.72
N THR A 247 5.78 2.88 36.92
CA THR A 247 6.68 2.33 35.89
C THR A 247 6.01 1.16 35.15
N ALA A 248 5.88 1.24 33.84
CA ALA A 248 5.41 0.16 32.99
C ALA A 248 6.58 -0.70 32.50
N THR A 249 6.66 -1.96 32.94
CA THR A 249 7.63 -2.91 32.39
C THR A 249 7.13 -3.43 31.04
N LEU A 250 7.90 -3.18 29.98
CA LEU A 250 7.70 -3.76 28.66
C LEU A 250 8.63 -4.98 28.52
N ILE A 251 8.08 -6.12 28.12
CA ILE A 251 8.85 -7.34 27.85
C ILE A 251 8.64 -7.74 26.39
N VAL A 252 9.72 -7.71 25.61
CA VAL A 252 9.69 -8.15 24.21
C VAL A 252 10.11 -9.61 24.14
N TYR A 253 9.20 -10.49 23.72
CA TYR A 253 9.40 -11.93 23.66
C TYR A 253 9.59 -12.46 22.23
N VAL A 254 10.29 -13.59 22.12
CA VAL A 254 10.47 -14.33 20.87
C VAL A 254 9.87 -15.71 21.08
N SER A 255 8.84 -16.07 20.32
CA SER A 255 8.33 -17.45 20.29
C SER A 255 9.29 -18.34 19.50
N GLY A 256 9.48 -19.56 19.97
CA GLY A 256 10.35 -20.54 19.34
C GLY A 256 9.85 -20.97 17.98
N GLY A 257 10.76 -21.03 17.00
CA GLY A 257 10.55 -21.61 15.68
C GLY A 257 11.38 -22.87 15.46
N TRP A 258 10.86 -23.80 14.67
CA TRP A 258 11.54 -25.04 14.34
C TRP A 258 12.73 -24.80 13.40
N SER A 259 13.85 -25.45 13.69
CA SER A 259 14.95 -25.62 12.73
C SER A 259 14.48 -26.35 11.47
N SER A 260 15.28 -26.25 10.41
CA SER A 260 15.24 -27.25 9.34
C SER A 260 15.35 -28.67 9.93
N TRP A 261 14.73 -29.63 9.26
CA TRP A 261 14.91 -31.04 9.60
C TRP A 261 16.34 -31.46 9.28
N THR A 262 16.92 -32.33 10.11
CA THR A 262 18.12 -33.08 9.73
C THR A 262 17.84 -33.97 8.53
N GLU A 263 18.91 -34.42 7.88
CA GLU A 263 18.85 -35.57 6.98
C GLU A 263 18.23 -36.80 7.66
N TRP A 264 17.70 -37.71 6.84
CA TRP A 264 17.20 -39.00 7.30
C TRP A 264 18.37 -39.88 7.75
N SER A 265 18.22 -40.51 8.92
CA SER A 265 19.13 -41.59 9.34
C SER A 265 19.09 -42.75 8.34
N GLU A 266 20.18 -43.52 8.28
CA GLU A 266 20.18 -44.81 7.61
C GLU A 266 19.02 -45.71 8.11
N CYS A 267 18.59 -46.64 7.26
CA CYS A 267 17.53 -47.57 7.59
C CYS A 267 18.04 -48.54 8.68
N ASN A 268 17.37 -48.59 9.83
CA ASN A 268 17.83 -49.40 10.96
C ASN A 268 17.81 -50.93 10.70
N ALA A 269 17.13 -51.39 9.65
CA ALA A 269 17.09 -52.79 9.24
C ALA A 269 18.12 -53.06 8.13
N GLN A 270 19.03 -54.01 8.38
CA GLN A 270 20.01 -54.46 7.38
C GLN A 270 19.34 -55.07 6.13
N CYS A 271 18.16 -55.66 6.29
CA CYS A 271 17.35 -56.20 5.19
C CYS A 271 15.85 -56.15 5.55
N GLY A 272 15.00 -55.94 4.56
CA GLY A 272 13.55 -55.89 4.74
C GLY A 272 13.06 -54.54 5.27
N ARG A 273 11.91 -54.55 5.97
CA ARG A 273 11.29 -53.32 6.49
C ARG A 273 11.99 -52.83 7.75
N GLY A 274 12.49 -51.59 7.69
CA GLY A 274 13.03 -50.85 8.82
C GLY A 274 12.40 -49.46 8.93
N TRP A 275 13.05 -48.61 9.72
CA TRP A 275 12.64 -47.23 9.96
C TRP A 275 13.84 -46.29 9.85
N GLN A 276 13.62 -45.16 9.19
CA GLN A 276 14.51 -44.00 9.19
C GLN A 276 13.93 -42.89 10.08
N ARG A 277 14.79 -42.10 10.70
CA ARG A 277 14.42 -41.00 11.61
C ARG A 277 15.08 -39.70 11.16
N ARG A 278 14.37 -38.59 11.30
CA ARG A 278 14.95 -37.24 11.28
C ARG A 278 14.46 -36.43 12.48
N THR A 279 15.21 -35.39 12.84
CA THR A 279 14.96 -34.54 14.01
C THR A 279 15.00 -33.07 13.64
N ARG A 280 14.39 -32.23 14.47
CA ARG A 280 14.45 -30.76 14.41
C ARG A 280 14.48 -30.20 15.83
N SER A 281 15.14 -29.06 16.02
CA SER A 281 15.26 -28.37 17.32
C SER A 281 14.47 -27.07 17.33
N CYS A 282 14.02 -26.64 18.51
CA CYS A 282 13.30 -25.37 18.68
C CYS A 282 14.29 -24.21 18.82
N THR A 283 14.97 -23.87 17.72
CA THR A 283 16.15 -23.00 17.71
C THR A 283 16.19 -22.00 16.55
N ASN A 284 15.14 -21.91 15.74
CA ASN A 284 15.08 -21.03 14.58
C ASN A 284 13.75 -20.25 14.50
N PRO A 285 13.57 -19.20 15.35
CA PRO A 285 14.46 -18.76 16.43
C PRO A 285 14.31 -19.62 17.70
N ALA A 286 15.22 -19.46 18.66
CA ALA A 286 15.04 -20.02 20.01
C ALA A 286 14.06 -19.14 20.81
N PRO A 287 13.23 -19.72 21.70
CA PRO A 287 12.31 -18.92 22.53
C PRO A 287 13.08 -18.06 23.55
N LEU A 288 12.69 -16.80 23.70
CA LEU A 288 13.29 -15.81 24.62
C LEU A 288 12.22 -15.04 25.39
N ASN A 289 12.59 -14.55 26.58
CA ASN A 289 11.77 -13.70 27.45
C ASN A 289 10.33 -14.21 27.69
N GLY A 290 10.18 -15.52 27.92
CA GLY A 290 8.88 -16.16 28.18
C GLY A 290 8.09 -16.55 26.92
N GLY A 291 8.62 -16.32 25.71
CA GLY A 291 7.97 -16.71 24.47
C GLY A 291 7.71 -18.21 24.36
N ALA A 292 6.61 -18.56 23.67
CA ALA A 292 6.13 -19.94 23.58
C ALA A 292 7.15 -20.91 22.95
N PHE A 293 7.16 -22.16 23.41
CA PHE A 293 7.93 -23.24 22.78
C PHE A 293 7.28 -23.69 21.47
N CYS A 294 8.06 -24.35 20.61
CA CYS A 294 7.62 -24.78 19.30
C CYS A 294 6.56 -25.90 19.35
N ASP A 295 5.44 -25.71 18.66
CA ASP A 295 4.35 -26.68 18.62
C ASP A 295 4.64 -27.91 17.73
N GLY A 296 4.29 -29.09 18.23
CA GLY A 296 4.39 -30.38 17.55
C GLY A 296 5.64 -31.20 17.90
N PRO A 297 5.86 -32.35 17.23
CA PRO A 297 6.94 -33.27 17.59
C PRO A 297 8.32 -32.80 17.08
N PRO A 298 9.41 -33.00 17.88
CA PRO A 298 10.79 -32.71 17.46
C PRO A 298 11.43 -33.84 16.63
N PHE A 299 10.74 -34.97 16.43
CA PHE A 299 11.23 -36.10 15.63
C PHE A 299 10.15 -36.63 14.69
N GLN A 300 10.58 -37.14 13.53
CA GLN A 300 9.73 -37.86 12.58
C GLN A 300 10.35 -39.23 12.27
N ARG A 301 9.50 -40.24 12.03
CA ARG A 301 9.91 -41.60 11.65
C ARG A 301 9.10 -42.06 10.44
N VAL A 302 9.75 -42.70 9.47
CA VAL A 302 9.13 -43.22 8.24
C VAL A 302 9.67 -44.62 7.97
N THR A 303 8.84 -45.51 7.42
CA THR A 303 9.24 -46.85 6.99
C THR A 303 10.20 -46.79 5.81
N CYS A 304 11.30 -47.52 5.89
CA CYS A 304 12.21 -47.79 4.78
C CYS A 304 12.24 -49.30 4.48
N THR A 305 12.62 -49.69 3.26
CA THR A 305 12.80 -51.10 2.91
C THR A 305 14.17 -51.30 2.29
N THR A 306 15.06 -51.98 3.01
CA THR A 306 16.39 -52.36 2.55
C THR A 306 16.30 -53.65 1.75
N LEU A 307 16.93 -53.73 0.59
CA LEU A 307 16.84 -54.91 -0.29
C LEU A 307 17.51 -56.12 0.37
N CYS A 308 16.77 -57.21 0.58
CA CYS A 308 17.32 -58.45 1.12
C CYS A 308 18.17 -59.19 0.06
N PRO A 309 19.32 -59.78 0.43
CA PRO A 309 19.99 -60.76 -0.42
C PRO A 309 19.07 -61.96 -0.67
N VAL A 310 19.09 -62.48 -1.90
CA VAL A 310 18.36 -63.70 -2.30
C VAL A 310 19.38 -64.66 -2.87
N ASP A 311 19.59 -65.79 -2.20
CA ASP A 311 20.51 -66.84 -2.65
C ASP A 311 19.94 -67.58 -3.88
N GLY A 312 20.83 -68.01 -4.77
CA GLY A 312 20.48 -68.72 -5.99
C GLY A 312 20.10 -70.18 -5.73
N GLY A 313 18.98 -70.61 -6.31
CA GLY A 313 18.52 -72.00 -6.36
C GLY A 313 18.67 -72.61 -7.75
N TRP A 314 19.04 -73.89 -7.79
CA TRP A 314 19.11 -74.67 -9.02
C TRP A 314 17.71 -75.00 -9.55
N THR A 315 17.49 -74.88 -10.86
CA THR A 315 16.34 -75.50 -11.52
C THR A 315 16.39 -77.02 -11.37
N GLU A 316 15.26 -77.68 -11.64
CA GLU A 316 15.28 -79.10 -11.94
C GLU A 316 16.24 -79.38 -13.12
N TRP A 317 16.80 -80.59 -13.12
CA TRP A 317 17.67 -81.02 -14.20
C TRP A 317 16.87 -81.25 -15.49
N ALA A 318 17.40 -80.78 -16.61
CA ALA A 318 16.92 -81.15 -17.92
C ALA A 318 16.93 -82.67 -18.12
N LYS A 319 16.11 -83.16 -19.05
CA LYS A 319 16.16 -84.55 -19.50
C LYS A 319 17.56 -84.83 -20.09
N TRP A 320 18.07 -86.04 -19.86
CA TRP A 320 19.33 -86.48 -20.45
C TRP A 320 19.29 -86.36 -21.98
N SER A 321 20.41 -85.93 -22.56
CA SER A 321 20.63 -85.95 -24.01
C SER A 321 20.53 -87.38 -24.56
N ALA A 322 20.36 -87.50 -25.87
CA ALA A 322 20.71 -88.75 -26.55
C ALA A 322 22.18 -89.12 -26.27
N CYS A 323 22.49 -90.41 -26.30
CA CYS A 323 23.84 -90.92 -26.12
C CYS A 323 24.71 -90.51 -27.32
N GLY A 324 25.81 -89.79 -27.08
CA GLY A 324 26.71 -89.33 -28.15
C GLY A 324 27.62 -90.43 -28.69
N THR A 325 28.32 -90.15 -29.79
CA THR A 325 29.34 -91.06 -30.36
C THR A 325 30.50 -91.34 -29.40
N GLU A 326 30.77 -90.41 -28.48
CA GLU A 326 31.73 -90.57 -27.36
C GLU A 326 31.16 -91.39 -26.18
N CYS A 327 30.02 -92.06 -26.37
CA CYS A 327 29.39 -92.96 -25.38
C CYS A 327 29.04 -92.32 -24.02
N THR A 328 28.89 -91.00 -24.00
CA THR A 328 28.37 -90.22 -22.87
C THR A 328 27.08 -89.49 -23.24
N HIS A 329 26.19 -89.34 -22.26
CA HIS A 329 25.08 -88.39 -22.30
C HIS A 329 25.27 -87.33 -21.22
N TRP A 330 24.61 -86.19 -21.39
CA TRP A 330 24.68 -85.07 -20.45
C TRP A 330 23.30 -84.51 -20.15
N ARG A 331 23.19 -83.83 -19.00
CA ARG A 331 22.05 -82.99 -18.64
C ARG A 331 22.54 -81.70 -18.00
N SER A 332 21.76 -80.63 -18.16
CA SER A 332 22.04 -79.30 -17.62
C SER A 332 20.99 -78.88 -16.60
N ARG A 333 21.34 -77.91 -15.76
CA ARG A 333 20.45 -77.15 -14.88
C ARG A 333 20.97 -75.72 -14.77
N GLU A 334 20.09 -74.79 -14.49
CA GLU A 334 20.42 -73.36 -14.45
C GLU A 334 20.21 -72.79 -13.04
N CYS A 335 20.96 -71.77 -12.66
CA CYS A 335 20.85 -71.13 -11.35
C CYS A 335 19.76 -70.05 -11.38
N GLN A 336 18.50 -70.47 -11.57
CA GLN A 336 17.36 -69.60 -11.86
C GLN A 336 16.08 -69.90 -11.06
N ALA A 337 16.14 -70.80 -10.06
CA ALA A 337 14.96 -71.20 -9.28
C ALA A 337 15.18 -71.03 -7.75
N PRO A 338 15.29 -69.79 -7.23
CA PRO A 338 15.31 -68.49 -7.93
C PRO A 338 16.74 -68.10 -8.38
N PRO A 339 16.92 -67.08 -9.24
CA PRO A 339 18.25 -66.54 -9.52
C PRO A 339 18.79 -65.76 -8.32
N PRO A 340 20.13 -65.71 -8.11
CA PRO A 340 20.71 -64.91 -7.04
C PRO A 340 20.50 -63.41 -7.28
N ARG A 341 20.05 -62.66 -6.26
CA ARG A 341 19.79 -61.21 -6.34
C ARG A 341 20.33 -60.48 -5.11
N ASN A 342 20.55 -59.18 -5.25
CA ASN A 342 20.91 -58.27 -4.14
C ASN A 342 22.12 -58.74 -3.29
N GLY A 343 23.13 -59.34 -3.92
CA GLY A 343 24.33 -59.85 -3.23
C GLY A 343 24.18 -61.25 -2.60
N GLY A 344 23.08 -61.96 -2.84
CA GLY A 344 22.93 -63.36 -2.43
C GLY A 344 23.91 -64.31 -3.13
N ARG A 345 24.14 -65.47 -2.51
CA ARG A 345 25.13 -66.48 -2.90
C ARG A 345 24.73 -67.16 -4.21
N HIS A 346 25.70 -67.35 -5.11
CA HIS A 346 25.49 -68.14 -6.32
C HIS A 346 25.30 -69.65 -6.01
N CYS A 347 24.53 -70.37 -6.83
CA CYS A 347 24.32 -71.81 -6.67
C CYS A 347 25.64 -72.59 -6.65
N SER A 348 25.75 -73.54 -5.71
CA SER A 348 26.92 -74.42 -5.55
C SER A 348 26.72 -75.79 -6.22
N GLY A 349 27.74 -76.25 -6.95
CA GLY A 349 27.73 -77.50 -7.72
C GLY A 349 27.93 -77.26 -9.23
N SER A 350 28.00 -78.32 -10.04
CA SER A 350 28.10 -78.17 -11.50
C SER A 350 26.74 -77.84 -12.12
N MET A 351 26.75 -77.00 -13.17
CA MET A 351 25.59 -76.70 -14.02
C MET A 351 25.28 -77.81 -15.03
N MET A 352 26.24 -78.72 -15.24
CA MET A 352 26.20 -79.80 -16.22
C MET A 352 26.69 -81.09 -15.54
N GLU A 353 26.00 -82.20 -15.78
CA GLU A 353 26.37 -83.54 -15.33
C GLU A 353 26.47 -84.43 -16.56
N SER A 354 27.55 -85.21 -16.67
CA SER A 354 27.75 -86.22 -17.71
C SER A 354 27.86 -87.61 -17.09
N LYS A 355 27.31 -88.61 -17.77
CA LYS A 355 27.39 -90.03 -17.40
C LYS A 355 27.60 -90.89 -18.63
N ASN A 356 28.19 -92.08 -18.45
CA ASN A 356 28.32 -93.08 -19.49
C ASN A 356 26.95 -93.73 -19.72
N CYS A 357 26.48 -93.73 -20.96
CA CYS A 357 25.15 -94.25 -21.35
C CYS A 357 25.21 -95.68 -21.94
N THR A 358 26.37 -96.33 -21.89
CA THR A 358 26.65 -97.63 -22.54
C THR A 358 27.29 -98.68 -21.62
N GLU A 359 27.38 -98.40 -20.31
CA GLU A 359 27.96 -99.26 -19.27
C GLU A 359 29.35 -99.87 -19.59
N GLY A 360 30.12 -99.22 -20.47
CA GLY A 360 31.53 -99.56 -20.73
C GLY A 360 31.82 -100.32 -22.02
N LEU A 361 30.85 -100.53 -22.91
CA LEU A 361 31.03 -101.30 -24.16
C LEU A 361 31.71 -100.53 -25.33
N CYS A 362 32.38 -99.41 -25.04
CA CYS A 362 32.80 -98.44 -26.05
C CYS A 362 34.34 -98.24 -26.07
N ALA A 363 35.03 -99.08 -26.86
CA ALA A 363 36.46 -99.04 -27.14
C ALA A 363 36.71 -99.83 -28.45
N ARG A 364 37.63 -99.50 -29.39
CA ARG A 364 38.77 -98.57 -29.43
C ARG A 364 39.25 -98.38 -30.89
N SER A 365 40.26 -97.51 -31.12
CA SER A 365 41.17 -97.42 -32.29
C SER A 365 40.76 -96.40 -33.36
N LEU A 366 41.61 -95.52 -33.93
CA LEU A 366 43.02 -95.07 -33.75
C LEU A 366 43.04 -93.60 -34.28
N GLY A 367 43.75 -92.58 -33.78
CA GLY A 367 45.21 -92.44 -33.68
C GLY A 367 45.71 -91.23 -34.52
N SER A 368 46.76 -90.54 -34.06
CA SER A 368 47.42 -89.36 -34.69
C SER A 368 46.67 -88.02 -34.58
N GLY A 369 47.33 -86.86 -34.39
CA GLY A 369 48.77 -86.60 -34.34
C GLY A 369 49.12 -85.30 -33.61
N ALA A 370 50.38 -85.17 -33.16
CA ALA A 370 50.86 -84.03 -32.38
C ALA A 370 51.09 -82.78 -33.25
N GLY A 371 50.72 -81.60 -32.75
CA GLY A 371 50.88 -80.35 -33.52
C GLY A 371 50.47 -79.03 -32.84
N VAL A 372 50.54 -78.91 -31.51
CA VAL A 372 50.04 -77.70 -30.78
C VAL A 372 51.06 -77.10 -29.78
N ALA A 373 52.36 -77.38 -29.96
CA ALA A 373 53.40 -76.96 -29.01
C ALA A 373 54.11 -75.63 -29.34
N VAL A 374 53.92 -75.05 -30.53
CA VAL A 374 54.67 -73.85 -30.99
C VAL A 374 53.85 -72.55 -30.96
N TYR A 375 52.52 -72.63 -31.11
CA TYR A 375 51.65 -71.43 -31.10
C TYR A 375 51.37 -70.86 -29.71
N ALA A 376 51.43 -71.68 -28.65
CA ALA A 376 51.18 -71.23 -27.28
C ALA A 376 52.23 -70.20 -26.78
N GLY A 377 53.49 -70.35 -27.17
CA GLY A 377 54.57 -69.42 -26.79
C GLY A 377 54.42 -68.04 -27.44
N LEU A 378 54.02 -67.98 -28.71
CA LEU A 378 53.80 -66.73 -29.43
C LEU A 378 52.59 -65.94 -28.88
N VAL A 379 51.50 -66.63 -28.55
CA VAL A 379 50.31 -66.01 -27.95
C VAL A 379 50.62 -65.53 -26.51
N GLY A 380 51.37 -66.31 -25.73
CA GLY A 380 51.82 -65.92 -24.39
C GLY A 380 52.72 -64.67 -24.40
N ALA A 381 53.67 -64.59 -25.34
CA ALA A 381 54.53 -63.42 -25.52
C ALA A 381 53.75 -62.17 -25.93
N LEU A 382 52.79 -62.29 -26.87
CA LEU A 382 51.92 -61.18 -27.27
C LEU A 382 51.05 -60.67 -26.11
N LEU A 383 50.48 -61.56 -25.30
CA LEU A 383 49.75 -61.19 -24.09
C LEU A 383 50.63 -60.43 -23.08
N LEU A 384 51.86 -60.89 -22.86
CA LEU A 384 52.82 -60.22 -21.96
C LEU A 384 53.21 -58.83 -22.47
N CYS A 385 53.42 -58.66 -23.78
CA CYS A 385 53.66 -57.35 -24.39
C CYS A 385 52.46 -56.40 -24.24
N VAL A 386 51.22 -56.88 -24.46
CA VAL A 386 50.01 -56.07 -24.29
C VAL A 386 49.82 -55.63 -22.83
N ILE A 387 50.07 -56.53 -21.87
CA ILE A 387 50.02 -56.20 -20.44
C ILE A 387 51.09 -55.15 -20.08
N LEU A 388 52.32 -55.28 -20.59
CA LEU A 388 53.37 -54.28 -20.37
C LEU A 388 53.02 -52.90 -20.96
N VAL A 389 52.45 -52.86 -22.17
CA VAL A 389 51.98 -51.61 -22.80
C VAL A 389 50.83 -50.98 -21.98
N LEU A 390 49.89 -51.79 -21.46
CA LEU A 390 48.84 -51.30 -20.56
C LEU A 390 49.41 -50.76 -19.24
N CYS A 391 50.38 -51.45 -18.62
CA CYS A 391 51.04 -50.98 -17.41
C CYS A 391 51.80 -49.65 -17.63
N VAL A 392 52.51 -49.52 -18.76
CA VAL A 392 53.17 -48.25 -19.14
C VAL A 392 52.13 -47.17 -19.41
N GLY A 393 51.03 -47.47 -20.11
CA GLY A 393 49.92 -46.54 -20.34
C GLY A 393 49.29 -46.05 -19.04
N ILE A 394 49.04 -46.94 -18.07
CA ILE A 394 48.52 -46.58 -16.74
C ILE A 394 49.53 -45.74 -15.95
N LEU A 395 50.84 -46.00 -16.07
CA LEU A 395 51.88 -45.18 -15.43
C LEU A 395 52.03 -43.80 -16.07
N VAL A 396 51.92 -43.70 -17.40
CA VAL A 396 51.91 -42.42 -18.13
C VAL A 396 50.65 -41.62 -17.80
N TYR A 397 49.48 -42.27 -17.75
CA TYR A 397 48.22 -41.65 -17.33
C TYR A 397 48.30 -41.14 -15.87
N ARG A 398 48.79 -41.97 -14.93
CA ARG A 398 49.02 -41.57 -13.53
C ARG A 398 50.09 -40.47 -13.38
N ARG A 399 51.05 -40.36 -14.31
CA ARG A 399 52.04 -39.27 -14.32
C ARG A 399 51.47 -37.98 -14.93
N SER A 400 50.60 -38.09 -15.93
CA SER A 400 49.89 -36.96 -16.55
C SER A 400 48.84 -36.36 -15.61
N CYS A 401 48.03 -37.20 -14.93
CA CYS A 401 47.09 -36.74 -13.89
C CYS A 401 47.75 -36.15 -12.63
N ARG A 402 49.06 -36.37 -12.43
CA ARG A 402 49.84 -35.69 -11.38
C ARG A 402 50.41 -34.33 -11.79
N HIS A 403 50.25 -33.94 -13.07
CA HIS A 403 50.77 -32.69 -13.61
C HIS A 403 49.68 -31.66 -13.95
N LEU A 404 48.42 -31.96 -13.60
CA LEU A 404 47.23 -31.12 -13.87
C LEU A 404 46.43 -30.80 -12.59
N HIS A 405 47.10 -30.76 -11.44
CA HIS A 405 46.53 -30.21 -10.20
C HIS A 405 47.62 -29.56 -9.34
N GLY A 406 48.25 -28.53 -9.90
CA GLY A 406 49.01 -27.53 -9.16
C GLY A 406 48.40 -26.17 -9.46
N GLU A 407 48.04 -25.43 -8.41
CA GLU A 407 47.46 -24.08 -8.44
C GLU A 407 46.05 -24.01 -9.09
N ILE A 408 45.01 -23.37 -8.52
CA ILE A 408 44.89 -22.39 -7.42
C ILE A 408 43.58 -22.68 -6.66
N THR A 409 43.58 -22.74 -5.32
CA THR A 409 42.74 -21.90 -4.41
C THR A 409 42.81 -22.38 -2.97
N ASP A 410 43.22 -21.47 -2.09
CA ASP A 410 43.19 -21.61 -0.63
C ASP A 410 41.79 -21.42 -0.03
N SER A 411 41.65 -21.84 1.23
CA SER A 411 40.65 -21.36 2.22
C SER A 411 39.18 -21.64 1.88
N SER A 412 38.54 -22.65 2.50
CA SER A 412 38.25 -22.59 3.95
C SER A 412 37.49 -23.85 4.45
N SER A 413 37.40 -23.98 5.79
CA SER A 413 36.57 -24.96 6.53
C SER A 413 36.93 -26.45 6.40
N ALA A 414 37.90 -26.88 7.22
CA ALA A 414 38.01 -28.28 7.64
C ALA A 414 37.42 -28.47 9.04
N LEU A 415 36.75 -29.63 9.18
CA LEU A 415 35.97 -30.14 10.29
C LEU A 415 36.52 -29.99 11.72
N THR A 416 35.56 -29.96 12.63
CA THR A 416 35.62 -30.29 14.06
C THR A 416 36.34 -31.61 14.39
N ALA A 417 37.09 -31.56 15.51
CA ALA A 417 37.44 -32.66 16.44
C ALA A 417 38.40 -33.78 15.93
N ALA A 418 39.41 -34.21 16.68
CA ALA A 418 39.36 -34.55 18.10
C ALA A 418 40.73 -34.62 18.82
N PHE A 419 40.70 -34.98 20.11
CA PHE A 419 41.79 -35.40 21.01
C PHE A 419 42.62 -34.34 21.79
N HIS A 420 42.07 -34.01 22.97
CA HIS A 420 42.65 -34.09 24.33
C HIS A 420 44.02 -33.44 24.71
N PRO A 421 44.18 -33.00 25.99
CA PRO A 421 45.16 -31.98 26.37
C PRO A 421 46.42 -32.51 27.06
N GLY A 422 47.51 -31.73 26.99
CA GLY A 422 48.77 -32.00 27.71
C GLY A 422 49.62 -30.75 27.97
N ASN A 423 49.50 -30.21 29.18
CA ASN A 423 50.46 -29.35 29.93
C ASN A 423 51.61 -28.64 29.17
N TYR A 424 51.64 -27.30 29.24
CA TYR A 424 52.86 -26.56 29.65
C TYR A 424 52.50 -25.32 30.48
N LYS A 425 53.40 -24.95 31.41
CA LYS A 425 53.20 -23.97 32.49
C LYS A 425 53.41 -22.51 32.03
N PRO A 426 52.71 -21.52 32.61
CA PRO A 426 53.23 -20.18 32.86
C PRO A 426 53.89 -20.08 34.26
N PRO A 427 54.76 -19.09 34.52
CA PRO A 427 55.50 -18.94 35.79
C PRO A 427 54.65 -18.36 36.92
N ARG A 428 55.10 -18.56 38.17
CA ARG A 428 54.52 -17.99 39.41
C ARG A 428 55.53 -17.11 40.14
N GLN A 429 55.06 -15.98 40.66
CA GLN A 429 55.28 -15.37 41.98
C GLN A 429 54.37 -14.11 42.03
N ASP A 430 53.68 -13.70 43.11
CA ASP A 430 53.72 -14.09 44.53
C ASP A 430 52.29 -14.26 45.15
N ASN A 431 52.21 -14.48 46.47
CA ASN A 431 51.07 -14.95 47.30
C ASN A 431 50.77 -13.91 48.44
N PRO A 432 49.81 -14.07 49.39
CA PRO A 432 48.46 -14.70 49.40
C PRO A 432 47.37 -13.83 50.18
N HIS A 433 46.24 -14.47 50.57
CA HIS A 433 45.16 -14.07 51.53
C HIS A 433 43.89 -13.39 50.93
N LEU A 434 42.62 -13.75 51.27
CA LEU A 434 42.02 -14.68 52.28
C LEU A 434 40.61 -15.21 51.85
N LEU A 435 40.25 -16.41 52.34
CA LEU A 435 38.88 -16.97 52.60
C LEU A 435 37.87 -17.30 51.46
N HIS A 436 37.81 -18.60 51.12
CA HIS A 436 36.70 -19.58 51.30
C HIS A 436 35.29 -19.12 51.78
N PRO A 437 34.22 -19.96 51.65
CA PRO A 437 34.04 -21.24 50.91
C PRO A 437 32.80 -21.16 49.95
N THR A 438 32.08 -22.18 49.42
CA THR A 438 32.03 -23.67 49.53
C THR A 438 31.49 -24.27 48.21
N ALA A 439 31.30 -25.60 48.12
CA ALA A 439 30.53 -26.28 47.08
C ALA A 439 29.63 -27.43 47.69
N PRO A 440 29.35 -28.60 47.06
CA PRO A 440 28.02 -29.20 46.82
C PRO A 440 27.76 -30.47 47.73
N PRO A 441 26.89 -31.49 47.46
CA PRO A 441 26.03 -31.82 46.28
C PRO A 441 24.65 -32.52 46.54
N ASP A 442 24.03 -32.99 45.43
CA ASP A 442 23.33 -34.28 45.23
C ASP A 442 21.90 -34.66 45.72
N LEU A 443 21.19 -35.34 44.79
CA LEU A 443 20.28 -36.51 44.89
C LEU A 443 18.83 -36.46 45.48
N THR A 444 17.90 -36.87 44.60
CA THR A 444 16.78 -37.84 44.79
C THR A 444 15.41 -37.49 45.43
N ALA A 445 14.38 -38.15 44.84
CA ALA A 445 13.12 -38.64 45.43
C ALA A 445 12.02 -37.63 45.86
N SER A 446 10.72 -38.00 46.01
CA SER A 446 9.81 -38.92 45.27
C SER A 446 8.40 -38.82 45.89
N ALA A 447 7.31 -38.92 45.10
CA ALA A 447 5.89 -38.98 45.53
C ALA A 447 5.36 -37.76 46.35
N GLY A 448 4.08 -37.36 46.35
CA GLY A 448 2.89 -37.85 45.66
C GLY A 448 1.73 -38.09 46.63
N THR A 449 0.59 -37.38 46.53
CA THR A 449 -0.71 -37.83 47.10
C THR A 449 -1.94 -37.08 46.57
N PHE A 450 -3.06 -37.82 46.52
CA PHE A 450 -4.46 -37.42 46.27
C PHE A 450 -5.01 -36.30 47.17
N ARG A 451 -5.94 -35.48 46.64
CA ARG A 451 -7.40 -35.53 46.94
C ARG A 451 -8.21 -34.44 46.17
N GLY A 452 -9.43 -34.77 45.74
CA GLY A 452 -10.50 -33.80 45.39
C GLY A 452 -11.32 -33.39 46.63
N PRO A 453 -12.60 -32.92 46.54
CA PRO A 453 -13.55 -33.16 45.43
C PRO A 453 -14.67 -32.08 45.13
N LEU A 454 -15.43 -32.26 44.01
CA LEU A 454 -16.85 -31.86 43.74
C LEU A 454 -17.23 -30.34 43.73
N PHE A 455 -18.35 -29.80 43.18
CA PHE A 455 -19.62 -30.22 42.51
C PHE A 455 -19.95 -29.16 41.40
N SER A 456 -20.28 -29.45 40.13
CA SER A 456 -21.55 -29.89 39.47
C SER A 456 -22.62 -28.82 39.11
N LEU A 457 -22.95 -28.73 37.81
CA LEU A 457 -24.27 -28.43 37.17
C LEU A 457 -24.02 -28.48 35.64
N GLN A 458 -24.36 -29.53 34.86
CA GLN A 458 -25.66 -30.16 34.55
C GLN A 458 -26.61 -29.21 33.77
N GLN A 459 -27.28 -29.56 32.67
CA GLN A 459 -27.13 -30.59 31.62
C GLN A 459 -28.18 -30.27 30.52
N ALA A 460 -27.85 -30.41 29.24
CA ALA A 460 -28.87 -30.62 28.20
C ALA A 460 -28.28 -31.49 27.06
N THR A 461 -28.82 -32.70 26.93
CA THR A 461 -28.41 -33.71 25.92
C THR A 461 -29.55 -33.94 24.93
N LEU A 462 -29.23 -34.11 23.65
CA LEU A 462 -29.91 -35.12 22.83
C LEU A 462 -28.99 -35.65 21.73
N ASP A 463 -29.04 -36.96 21.53
CA ASP A 463 -28.20 -37.72 20.60
C ASP A 463 -28.57 -37.54 19.13
N SER A 464 -27.58 -37.74 18.25
CA SER A 464 -27.72 -38.73 17.18
C SER A 464 -26.35 -39.23 16.69
N GLN A 465 -26.20 -40.55 16.57
CA GLN A 465 -25.04 -41.20 15.97
C GLN A 465 -25.34 -41.50 14.49
N HIS A 466 -24.35 -41.38 13.60
CA HIS A 466 -23.77 -42.57 12.92
C HIS A 466 -22.72 -42.27 11.82
N LYS A 467 -21.61 -43.01 11.92
CA LYS A 467 -20.80 -43.63 10.85
C LYS A 467 -20.26 -42.77 9.70
N ILE A 468 -18.96 -42.46 9.84
CA ILE A 468 -17.98 -42.42 8.74
C ILE A 468 -17.65 -43.86 8.31
N PRO A 469 -17.38 -44.11 7.02
CA PRO A 469 -16.20 -44.90 6.67
C PRO A 469 -15.37 -44.27 5.53
N MET A 470 -14.05 -44.24 5.70
CA MET A 470 -13.11 -44.04 4.59
C MET A 470 -12.87 -45.36 3.85
N THR A 471 -12.74 -45.36 2.52
CA THR A 471 -11.90 -46.33 1.78
C THR A 471 -11.52 -45.87 0.35
N THR A 472 -10.22 -45.87 0.08
CA THR A 472 -9.53 -46.36 -1.15
C THR A 472 -9.85 -45.81 -2.56
N SER A 473 -8.80 -45.31 -3.22
CA SER A 473 -8.62 -45.26 -4.68
C SER A 473 -8.15 -46.61 -5.28
N PRO A 474 -8.20 -46.75 -6.62
CA PRO A 474 -7.06 -47.35 -7.32
C PRO A 474 -6.66 -46.64 -8.65
N LEU A 475 -5.43 -46.93 -9.10
CA LEU A 475 -4.78 -46.48 -10.33
C LEU A 475 -5.13 -47.35 -11.56
N LEU A 476 -4.86 -46.87 -12.78
CA LEU A 476 -3.98 -47.53 -13.78
C LEU A 476 -3.70 -46.65 -15.04
N ASP A 477 -2.44 -46.71 -15.50
CA ASP A 477 -1.78 -46.07 -16.67
C ASP A 477 -1.97 -46.88 -18.00
N PRO A 478 -1.43 -46.57 -19.23
CA PRO A 478 -0.16 -45.85 -19.53
C PRO A 478 -0.01 -45.00 -20.83
N LEU A 479 1.20 -44.43 -20.99
CA LEU A 479 1.79 -43.67 -22.14
C LEU A 479 2.15 -44.52 -23.39
N PRO A 480 2.31 -43.90 -24.59
CA PRO A 480 3.64 -43.52 -25.15
C PRO A 480 3.64 -42.26 -26.09
N SER A 481 4.73 -41.68 -26.65
CA SER A 481 6.16 -41.51 -26.26
C SER A 481 6.95 -40.67 -27.32
N LEU A 482 8.02 -39.94 -26.93
CA LEU A 482 9.13 -39.38 -27.79
C LEU A 482 8.78 -38.17 -28.72
N LYS A 483 9.68 -37.24 -29.13
CA LYS A 483 11.15 -37.10 -29.03
C LYS A 483 11.62 -35.62 -29.11
N ILE A 484 12.81 -35.32 -28.61
CA ILE A 484 13.45 -33.97 -28.54
C ILE A 484 14.13 -33.56 -29.87
N LYS A 485 14.15 -32.26 -30.21
CA LYS A 485 15.30 -31.61 -30.86
C LYS A 485 15.37 -30.10 -30.61
N VAL A 486 16.54 -29.62 -30.18
CA VAL A 486 16.89 -28.21 -29.99
C VAL A 486 17.78 -27.76 -31.15
N TYR A 487 17.66 -26.50 -31.59
CA TYR A 487 18.73 -25.80 -32.31
C TYR A 487 18.80 -24.33 -31.86
N ASN A 488 20.01 -23.79 -31.89
CA ASN A 488 20.40 -22.44 -31.46
C ASN A 488 21.13 -21.74 -32.62
N SER A 489 21.00 -20.41 -32.73
CA SER A 489 22.01 -19.42 -33.16
C SER A 489 21.46 -18.26 -34.01
N SER A 490 21.83 -17.05 -33.59
CA SER A 490 21.76 -15.74 -34.27
C SER A 490 22.39 -15.67 -35.67
N THR A 491 21.93 -14.73 -36.55
CA THR A 491 22.66 -13.47 -36.93
C THR A 491 22.00 -12.65 -38.07
N MET A 492 21.91 -11.33 -37.87
CA MET A 492 21.99 -10.14 -38.78
C MET A 492 21.76 -10.18 -40.32
N SER A 493 21.07 -9.10 -40.81
CA SER A 493 21.27 -8.37 -42.11
C SER A 493 20.89 -9.07 -43.44
N SER A 494 20.49 -8.41 -44.54
CA SER A 494 20.19 -7.00 -44.92
C SER A 494 19.60 -6.94 -46.37
N LEU A 495 19.22 -5.75 -46.89
CA LEU A 495 18.90 -5.40 -48.31
C LEU A 495 17.48 -5.81 -48.80
N GLU A 496 16.79 -5.13 -49.75
CA GLU A 496 17.13 -3.98 -50.60
C GLU A 496 15.90 -3.13 -51.05
N LEU A 497 16.14 -1.99 -51.71
CA LEU A 497 15.15 -1.00 -52.23
C LEU A 497 14.66 -1.38 -53.68
N PRO A 498 13.65 -0.71 -54.32
CA PRO A 498 13.97 0.54 -55.06
C PRO A 498 12.84 1.59 -55.38
N THR A 499 13.28 2.84 -55.57
CA THR A 499 12.83 3.90 -56.53
C THR A 499 11.42 4.55 -56.54
N GLY A 500 11.40 5.91 -56.60
CA GLY A 500 10.25 6.78 -56.99
C GLY A 500 10.12 7.00 -58.52
N PRO A 501 9.59 8.14 -59.07
CA PRO A 501 9.76 9.54 -58.59
C PRO A 501 8.60 10.59 -58.85
N GLY A 502 8.83 11.86 -58.44
CA GLY A 502 8.24 13.11 -59.01
C GLY A 502 6.92 13.63 -58.37
N SER A 503 6.66 14.92 -58.11
CA SER A 503 7.21 16.20 -58.61
C SER A 503 6.59 17.42 -57.85
N THR A 504 7.36 18.51 -57.63
CA THR A 504 7.01 19.97 -57.67
C THR A 504 5.76 20.52 -56.93
N ASP A 505 5.68 21.75 -56.41
CA ASP A 505 6.63 22.81 -55.94
C ASP A 505 5.75 23.92 -55.31
N GLY A 506 6.31 24.85 -54.52
CA GLY A 506 5.55 26.04 -54.05
C GLY A 506 5.88 26.61 -52.66
N GLU A 507 7.09 27.15 -52.53
CA GLU A 507 7.42 28.47 -51.93
C GLU A 507 6.78 28.93 -50.59
N ILE A 508 7.56 29.02 -49.50
CA ILE A 508 8.38 30.17 -49.05
C ILE A 508 7.55 31.34 -48.47
N MET A 509 7.72 31.61 -47.16
CA MET A 509 8.45 32.81 -46.69
C MET A 509 8.75 32.74 -45.19
N SER A 510 10.01 32.95 -44.81
CA SER A 510 10.41 33.25 -43.42
C SER A 510 11.02 34.65 -43.40
N LEU A 511 10.82 35.42 -42.33
CA LEU A 511 11.69 36.54 -42.00
C LEU A 511 12.17 36.46 -40.55
N LYS A 512 13.45 36.74 -40.34
CA LYS A 512 14.16 36.72 -39.05
C LYS A 512 14.62 38.13 -38.66
N THR A 513 14.73 38.39 -37.35
CA THR A 513 15.69 39.32 -36.73
C THR A 513 15.76 38.91 -35.25
N VAL A 514 16.85 38.40 -34.63
CA VAL A 514 18.29 38.80 -34.57
C VAL A 514 18.45 40.17 -33.90
N GLY A 515 19.20 40.37 -32.80
CA GLY A 515 19.95 39.49 -31.89
C GLY A 515 19.98 40.11 -30.46
N SER A 516 20.83 39.79 -29.47
CA SER A 516 21.99 38.88 -29.36
C SER A 516 22.28 38.62 -27.85
N GLY A 517 22.79 37.43 -27.47
CA GLY A 517 23.03 37.01 -26.06
C GLY A 517 24.33 37.55 -25.42
N PRO A 518 25.06 36.83 -24.51
CA PRO A 518 25.01 35.37 -24.27
C PRO A 518 25.20 34.84 -22.81
N LYS A 519 24.68 33.64 -22.50
CA LYS A 519 25.44 32.40 -22.18
C LYS A 519 24.58 31.33 -21.49
N ASP A 520 24.54 30.15 -22.09
CA ASP A 520 23.83 28.95 -21.61
C ASP A 520 24.62 28.12 -20.59
N TYR A 521 23.88 27.31 -19.81
CA TYR A 521 24.27 25.93 -19.49
C TYR A 521 23.05 25.01 -19.70
N HIS A 522 23.28 23.81 -20.23
CA HIS A 522 22.23 22.99 -20.86
C HIS A 522 21.22 22.33 -19.91
N GLY A 523 19.95 22.33 -20.31
CA GLY A 523 18.96 21.33 -19.93
C GLY A 523 18.64 20.40 -21.10
N HIS A 524 18.81 19.09 -20.93
CA HIS A 524 18.50 18.10 -21.97
C HIS A 524 17.00 17.76 -22.00
N THR A 525 16.29 18.17 -23.05
CA THR A 525 14.97 17.65 -23.40
C THR A 525 15.10 16.26 -24.05
N LEU A 526 14.41 15.26 -23.48
CA LEU A 526 14.33 13.92 -24.05
C LEU A 526 13.40 13.89 -25.31
N PRO A 527 13.60 12.94 -26.25
CA PRO A 527 12.89 12.93 -27.54
C PRO A 527 11.41 12.57 -27.41
N ARG A 528 10.59 13.15 -28.28
CA ARG A 528 9.13 13.02 -28.28
C ARG A 528 8.66 12.02 -29.35
N GLU A 529 8.40 10.78 -28.93
CA GLU A 529 7.77 9.73 -29.76
C GLU A 529 6.23 9.91 -29.87
N PRO A 530 5.63 9.86 -31.07
CA PRO A 530 4.19 10.09 -31.25
C PRO A 530 3.35 8.80 -31.11
N SER A 531 2.95 8.42 -29.88
CA SER A 531 2.13 7.21 -29.66
C SER A 531 1.05 7.29 -28.56
N HIS A 532 0.01 8.07 -28.83
CA HIS A 532 -1.31 8.01 -28.14
C HIS A 532 -1.26 7.89 -26.60
N SER A 533 -0.46 8.70 -25.90
CA SER A 533 -0.48 8.78 -24.44
C SER A 533 -0.95 10.15 -24.00
N ALA A 534 -1.96 10.21 -23.12
CA ALA A 534 -2.59 11.46 -22.68
C ALA A 534 -1.75 12.17 -21.59
N SER A 535 -0.47 12.42 -21.87
CA SER A 535 0.43 13.15 -20.97
C SER A 535 -0.09 14.58 -20.71
N ALA A 536 0.13 15.07 -19.50
CA ALA A 536 0.03 16.49 -19.15
C ALA A 536 1.29 16.86 -18.37
N THR A 537 2.03 17.84 -18.88
CA THR A 537 3.21 18.42 -18.23
C THR A 537 2.82 19.79 -17.70
N LEU A 538 3.02 20.05 -16.40
CA LEU A 538 2.86 21.39 -15.83
C LEU A 538 4.23 22.08 -15.78
N GLY A 539 4.27 23.37 -16.10
CA GLY A 539 5.49 24.17 -16.05
C GLY A 539 5.65 24.97 -14.75
N SER A 540 6.88 25.42 -14.53
CA SER A 540 7.36 26.29 -13.44
C SER A 540 6.33 27.24 -12.82
N LEU A 541 6.25 27.20 -11.48
CA LEU A 541 5.33 27.99 -10.65
C LEU A 541 6.09 29.09 -9.91
N VAL A 542 5.44 30.25 -9.75
CA VAL A 542 5.91 31.39 -8.94
C VAL A 542 4.85 31.72 -7.89
N HIS A 543 5.30 32.02 -6.67
CA HIS A 543 4.55 32.65 -5.56
C HIS A 543 3.00 32.57 -5.60
N LEU A 544 2.43 31.47 -5.07
CA LEU A 544 1.20 31.37 -4.24
C LEU A 544 0.72 29.90 -4.22
N CYS A 545 0.93 29.20 -3.11
CA CYS A 545 0.96 27.72 -3.06
C CYS A 545 -0.41 27.04 -2.79
N TRP A 546 -1.15 26.69 -3.84
CA TRP A 546 -2.37 25.86 -3.77
C TRP A 546 -2.58 25.17 -5.14
N ILE A 547 -2.88 23.87 -5.22
CA ILE A 547 -3.18 23.19 -6.50
C ILE A 547 -4.37 22.23 -6.35
N HIS A 548 -5.34 22.33 -7.27
CA HIS A 548 -6.45 21.40 -7.44
C HIS A 548 -6.54 20.94 -8.91
N LEU A 549 -6.83 19.64 -9.08
CA LEU A 549 -7.25 18.97 -10.31
C LEU A 549 -6.41 19.15 -11.59
N LEU A 550 -5.65 18.10 -11.90
CA LEU A 550 -5.71 17.48 -13.23
C LEU A 550 -6.97 16.60 -13.28
N TYR A 551 -8.12 17.10 -13.75
CA TYR A 551 -9.27 16.24 -14.00
C TYR A 551 -9.07 15.44 -15.30
N LYS A 552 -8.73 14.16 -15.16
CA LYS A 552 -8.79 13.21 -16.29
C LYS A 552 -9.58 11.97 -15.86
N PHE A 553 -10.88 12.03 -16.14
CA PHE A 553 -11.75 10.85 -16.27
C PHE A 553 -11.91 10.07 -14.95
N GLY A 554 -12.22 10.82 -13.88
CA GLY A 554 -12.37 10.31 -12.51
C GLY A 554 -11.07 10.21 -11.72
N VAL A 555 -9.91 10.38 -12.36
CA VAL A 555 -8.61 10.49 -11.69
C VAL A 555 -8.30 11.95 -11.38
N SER A 556 -7.90 12.23 -10.13
CA SER A 556 -7.41 13.55 -9.70
C SER A 556 -6.34 13.45 -8.61
N LEU A 557 -5.49 14.48 -8.51
CA LEU A 557 -4.50 14.64 -7.44
C LEU A 557 -4.76 15.98 -6.74
N LEU A 558 -5.05 15.94 -5.44
CA LEU A 558 -5.20 17.10 -4.57
C LEU A 558 -3.89 17.30 -3.79
N VAL A 559 -3.37 18.53 -3.81
CA VAL A 559 -2.16 18.91 -3.08
C VAL A 559 -2.52 19.95 -2.01
N PRO A 560 -2.74 19.51 -0.75
CA PRO A 560 -3.15 20.41 0.33
C PRO A 560 -2.19 21.59 0.58
N PRO A 561 -2.69 22.72 1.12
CA PRO A 561 -1.84 23.80 1.59
C PRO A 561 -0.84 23.30 2.65
N GLY A 562 0.42 23.72 2.54
CA GLY A 562 1.49 23.29 3.44
C GLY A 562 2.07 21.89 3.16
N THR A 563 1.69 21.23 2.06
CA THR A 563 2.31 19.97 1.60
C THR A 563 3.68 20.20 0.98
N ILE A 564 3.87 21.34 0.30
CA ILE A 564 5.16 21.76 -0.26
C ILE A 564 5.84 22.67 0.78
N PRO A 565 7.12 22.43 1.14
CA PRO A 565 7.84 23.29 2.07
C PRO A 565 7.92 24.75 1.60
N GLN A 566 7.81 25.70 2.52
CA GLN A 566 7.84 27.13 2.20
C GLN A 566 9.10 27.51 1.40
N GLY A 567 8.93 28.28 0.33
CA GLY A 567 10.01 28.72 -0.56
C GLY A 567 10.50 27.67 -1.57
N LYS A 568 9.91 26.47 -1.63
CA LYS A 568 10.20 25.47 -2.67
C LYS A 568 9.11 25.42 -3.74
N PHE A 569 9.52 25.09 -4.97
CA PHE A 569 8.65 24.89 -6.12
C PHE A 569 8.89 23.48 -6.68
N TYR A 570 7.82 22.78 -7.03
CA TYR A 570 7.89 21.43 -7.58
C TYR A 570 7.03 21.31 -8.84
N GLU A 571 7.60 20.80 -9.92
CA GLU A 571 6.84 20.40 -11.11
C GLU A 571 6.34 18.96 -10.92
N MET A 572 5.03 18.79 -10.78
CA MET A 572 4.38 17.48 -10.61
C MET A 572 3.72 17.02 -11.91
N TYR A 573 3.71 15.71 -12.16
CA TYR A 573 2.95 15.09 -13.25
C TYR A 573 1.94 14.06 -12.74
N LEU A 574 0.87 13.87 -13.51
CA LEU A 574 -0.13 12.83 -13.31
C LEU A 574 -0.42 12.15 -14.65
N ILE A 575 -0.16 10.84 -14.73
CA ILE A 575 -0.25 10.06 -15.96
C ILE A 575 -1.08 8.81 -15.68
N ILE A 576 -2.11 8.57 -16.49
CA ILE A 576 -2.81 7.29 -16.51
C ILE A 576 -2.06 6.36 -17.46
N ASN A 577 -1.61 5.22 -16.95
CA ASN A 577 -0.77 4.30 -17.69
C ASN A 577 -1.60 3.37 -18.57
N LYS A 578 -1.05 3.02 -19.74
CA LYS A 578 -1.62 1.99 -20.60
C LYS A 578 -1.44 0.61 -19.97
N TRP A 579 -2.47 -0.23 -20.07
CA TRP A 579 -2.45 -1.64 -19.66
C TRP A 579 -1.21 -2.39 -20.20
N GLU A 580 -0.76 -2.07 -21.43
CA GLU A 580 0.41 -2.67 -22.11
C GLU A 580 1.74 -2.56 -21.35
N LYS A 581 1.89 -1.58 -20.46
CA LYS A 581 3.12 -1.32 -19.70
C LYS A 581 2.98 -1.60 -18.20
N THR A 582 1.80 -1.98 -17.75
CA THR A 582 1.43 -2.03 -16.32
C THR A 582 0.58 -3.25 -15.99
N THR A 583 0.98 -4.42 -16.50
CA THR A 583 0.40 -5.70 -16.06
C THR A 583 0.72 -5.92 -14.59
N LEU A 584 -0.23 -5.59 -13.72
CA LEU A 584 -0.24 -6.00 -12.32
C LEU A 584 -0.19 -7.53 -12.29
N PRO A 585 0.66 -8.15 -11.44
CA PRO A 585 0.72 -9.60 -11.30
C PRO A 585 -0.59 -10.09 -10.70
N SER A 586 -1.49 -10.55 -11.57
CA SER A 586 -2.71 -11.24 -11.22
C SER A 586 -2.39 -12.72 -11.07
N ASP A 587 -2.14 -13.15 -9.82
CA ASP A 587 -2.44 -14.53 -9.47
C ASP A 587 -3.93 -14.78 -9.73
N GLY A 588 -4.33 -16.01 -10.07
CA GLY A 588 -5.57 -16.32 -10.79
C GLY A 588 -6.89 -15.89 -10.12
N SER A 589 -6.85 -15.48 -8.85
CA SER A 589 -7.97 -14.95 -8.06
C SER A 589 -7.99 -13.42 -7.90
N GLN A 590 -6.91 -12.71 -8.26
CA GLN A 590 -6.80 -11.26 -8.13
C GLN A 590 -7.28 -10.53 -9.40
N THR A 591 -7.85 -9.34 -9.20
CA THR A 591 -8.39 -8.49 -10.27
C THR A 591 -7.99 -7.04 -10.11
N VAL A 592 -7.65 -6.38 -11.22
CA VAL A 592 -7.45 -4.93 -11.24
C VAL A 592 -8.80 -4.22 -11.24
N LEU A 593 -9.01 -3.34 -10.26
CA LEU A 593 -10.29 -2.64 -10.05
C LEU A 593 -10.27 -1.16 -10.48
N SER A 594 -9.10 -0.51 -10.47
CA SER A 594 -8.89 0.89 -10.86
C SER A 594 -7.92 0.99 -12.06
N PRO A 595 -7.89 2.12 -12.80
CA PRO A 595 -6.76 2.40 -13.69
C PRO A 595 -5.45 2.48 -12.89
N VAL A 596 -4.34 2.18 -13.56
CA VAL A 596 -2.99 2.37 -13.01
C VAL A 596 -2.53 3.80 -13.27
N VAL A 597 -2.11 4.51 -12.22
CA VAL A 597 -1.80 5.95 -12.28
C VAL A 597 -0.42 6.22 -11.69
N SER A 598 0.42 6.92 -12.46
CA SER A 598 1.70 7.45 -12.01
C SER A 598 1.56 8.92 -11.62
N CYS A 599 1.90 9.24 -10.37
CA CYS A 599 2.15 10.59 -9.90
C CYS A 599 3.64 10.73 -9.53
N GLY A 600 4.23 11.91 -9.76
CA GLY A 600 5.65 12.12 -9.48
C GLY A 600 6.12 13.53 -9.80
N PRO A 601 7.45 13.78 -9.75
CA PRO A 601 8.52 12.79 -9.57
C PRO A 601 8.58 12.15 -8.18
N SER A 602 9.10 10.92 -8.11
CA SER A 602 9.35 10.21 -6.83
C SER A 602 10.53 10.80 -6.06
N GLY A 603 10.53 10.67 -4.73
CA GLY A 603 11.60 11.19 -3.87
C GLY A 603 11.47 12.67 -3.48
N MET A 604 10.34 13.31 -3.80
CA MET A 604 10.03 14.66 -3.36
C MET A 604 9.74 14.72 -1.85
N LEU A 605 10.27 15.73 -1.16
CA LEU A 605 9.95 15.98 0.25
C LEU A 605 8.59 16.67 0.37
N LEU A 606 7.61 15.93 0.90
CA LEU A 606 6.28 16.41 1.25
C LEU A 606 6.17 16.58 2.77
N SER A 607 5.64 17.71 3.23
CA SER A 607 5.45 18.00 4.67
C SER A 607 4.06 17.64 5.21
N ARG A 608 3.14 17.24 4.32
CA ARG A 608 1.78 16.73 4.61
C ARG A 608 1.43 15.67 3.54
N PRO A 609 0.50 14.73 3.81
CA PRO A 609 0.04 13.81 2.77
C PRO A 609 -0.73 14.54 1.65
N VAL A 610 -0.67 13.99 0.44
CA VAL A 610 -1.51 14.39 -0.71
C VAL A 610 -2.65 13.38 -0.89
N VAL A 611 -3.71 13.75 -1.61
CA VAL A 611 -4.84 12.84 -1.91
C VAL A 611 -4.87 12.49 -3.40
N LEU A 612 -4.77 11.20 -3.74
CA LEU A 612 -4.97 10.67 -5.08
C LEU A 612 -6.33 9.98 -5.16
N THR A 613 -7.22 10.50 -6.01
CA THR A 613 -8.52 9.89 -6.28
C THR A 613 -8.41 8.97 -7.49
N LEU A 614 -8.87 7.73 -7.37
CA LEU A 614 -8.96 6.74 -8.46
C LEU A 614 -10.40 6.22 -8.57
N PRO A 615 -10.98 6.15 -9.78
CA PRO A 615 -12.27 5.48 -9.97
C PRO A 615 -12.08 3.96 -9.91
N HIS A 616 -13.08 3.22 -9.44
CA HIS A 616 -13.04 1.75 -9.47
C HIS A 616 -14.37 1.10 -9.88
N CYS A 617 -14.30 -0.17 -10.25
CA CYS A 617 -15.45 -0.97 -10.69
C CYS A 617 -15.93 -2.03 -9.67
N ALA A 618 -15.46 -2.05 -8.43
CA ALA A 618 -16.02 -2.93 -7.40
C ALA A 618 -17.44 -2.49 -6.97
N GLN A 619 -18.32 -3.46 -6.71
CA GLN A 619 -19.54 -3.27 -5.92
C GLN A 619 -19.21 -3.51 -4.46
N LEU A 620 -19.46 -2.53 -3.59
CA LEU A 620 -19.06 -2.57 -2.18
C LEU A 620 -20.23 -2.99 -1.28
N GLU A 621 -20.51 -4.29 -1.24
CA GLU A 621 -21.31 -4.89 -0.16
C GLU A 621 -20.39 -5.75 0.73
N PRO A 622 -20.31 -5.49 2.05
CA PRO A 622 -19.38 -6.21 2.92
C PRO A 622 -19.93 -7.59 3.34
N PRO A 623 -19.08 -8.63 3.47
CA PRO A 623 -17.62 -8.66 3.26
C PRO A 623 -17.23 -9.48 2.01
N ASP A 624 -17.67 -9.06 0.82
CA ASP A 624 -17.43 -9.84 -0.41
C ASP A 624 -16.03 -9.59 -1.03
N TRP A 625 -15.31 -8.53 -0.61
CA TRP A 625 -14.03 -8.11 -1.19
C TRP A 625 -12.90 -8.00 -0.14
N THR A 626 -11.72 -8.53 -0.48
CA THR A 626 -10.43 -8.12 0.08
C THR A 626 -9.78 -7.12 -0.89
N LEU A 627 -9.57 -5.88 -0.46
CA LEU A 627 -9.01 -4.81 -1.30
C LEU A 627 -7.55 -4.53 -0.92
N THR A 628 -6.66 -4.51 -1.91
CA THR A 628 -5.22 -4.28 -1.73
C THR A 628 -4.74 -3.18 -2.67
N LEU A 629 -4.10 -2.14 -2.14
CA LEU A 629 -3.41 -1.11 -2.91
C LEU A 629 -1.98 -1.58 -3.19
N LYS A 630 -1.62 -1.66 -4.49
CA LYS A 630 -0.27 -1.98 -4.93
C LYS A 630 0.43 -0.73 -5.46
N MET A 631 1.73 -0.64 -5.19
CA MET A 631 2.62 0.42 -5.69
C MET A 631 3.75 -0.19 -6.51
N GLN A 632 4.17 0.50 -7.56
CA GLN A 632 5.31 0.08 -8.37
C GLN A 632 6.61 0.69 -7.82
N ASN A 633 7.60 -0.16 -7.53
CA ASN A 633 8.92 0.26 -7.07
C ASN A 633 9.82 0.75 -8.22
N HIS A 634 10.99 1.30 -7.90
CA HIS A 634 11.95 1.81 -8.89
C HIS A 634 12.49 0.77 -9.88
N GLN A 635 12.38 -0.52 -9.56
CA GLN A 635 12.79 -1.63 -10.44
C GLN A 635 11.63 -2.12 -11.34
N GLY A 636 10.44 -1.50 -11.23
CA GLY A 636 9.26 -1.86 -12.00
C GLY A 636 8.43 -3.00 -11.41
N ALA A 637 8.83 -3.56 -10.27
CA ALA A 637 8.08 -4.61 -9.56
C ALA A 637 6.95 -4.00 -8.72
N TRP A 638 5.91 -4.80 -8.48
CA TRP A 638 4.73 -4.39 -7.71
C TRP A 638 4.82 -4.91 -6.28
N GLU A 639 4.67 -4.00 -5.33
CA GLU A 639 4.67 -4.28 -3.89
C GLU A 639 3.30 -3.92 -3.29
N GLU A 640 2.89 -4.68 -2.27
CA GLU A 640 1.62 -4.46 -1.56
C GLU A 640 1.86 -3.45 -0.43
N VAL A 641 1.19 -2.30 -0.51
CA VAL A 641 1.40 -1.19 0.45
C VAL A 641 0.36 -1.20 1.56
N LEU A 642 -0.84 -1.66 1.24
CA LEU A 642 -2.01 -1.61 2.11
C LEU A 642 -3.01 -2.69 1.70
N THR A 643 -3.40 -3.56 2.63
CA THR A 643 -4.63 -4.36 2.53
C THR A 643 -5.67 -3.79 3.49
N VAL A 644 -6.88 -3.57 2.99
CA VAL A 644 -8.00 -3.01 3.77
C VAL A 644 -8.39 -3.97 4.88
N GLY A 645 -8.33 -3.50 6.13
CA GLY A 645 -8.56 -4.30 7.34
C GLY A 645 -7.28 -4.80 8.03
N GLU A 646 -6.11 -4.66 7.40
CA GLU A 646 -4.79 -5.06 7.93
C GLU A 646 -3.84 -3.86 8.12
N GLU A 647 -4.39 -2.67 8.39
CA GLU A 647 -3.63 -1.43 8.57
C GLU A 647 -2.77 -1.39 9.86
N SER A 648 -1.58 -0.78 9.78
CA SER A 648 -0.66 -0.56 10.90
C SER A 648 -0.25 0.92 10.98
N LEU A 649 0.35 1.38 12.09
CA LEU A 649 0.86 2.76 12.18
C LEU A 649 2.13 2.98 11.33
N SER A 650 2.77 1.90 10.88
CA SER A 650 3.88 1.95 9.91
C SER A 650 3.44 2.16 8.47
N THR A 651 2.15 2.02 8.18
CA THR A 651 1.59 2.08 6.83
C THR A 651 1.62 3.51 6.27
N PRO A 652 2.27 3.76 5.11
CA PRO A 652 2.56 5.12 4.62
C PRO A 652 1.37 5.82 3.92
N CYS A 653 0.19 5.20 3.92
CA CYS A 653 -1.01 5.71 3.27
C CYS A 653 -2.29 5.27 3.98
N TYR A 654 -3.39 5.96 3.67
CA TYR A 654 -4.76 5.59 4.06
C TYR A 654 -5.65 5.58 2.82
N LEU A 655 -6.50 4.58 2.69
CA LEU A 655 -7.38 4.39 1.53
C LEU A 655 -8.84 4.51 1.97
N GLN A 656 -9.49 5.64 1.74
CA GLN A 656 -10.96 5.71 1.77
C GLN A 656 -11.49 5.01 0.53
N VAL A 657 -12.55 4.22 0.68
CA VAL A 657 -13.22 3.54 -0.45
C VAL A 657 -14.69 3.93 -0.41
N GLU A 658 -15.18 4.51 -1.50
CA GLU A 658 -16.57 4.93 -1.72
C GLU A 658 -17.20 4.07 -2.83
N GLU A 659 -18.49 4.25 -3.13
CA GLU A 659 -19.20 3.38 -4.08
C GLU A 659 -18.55 3.31 -5.48
N GLN A 660 -18.02 4.43 -5.99
CA GLN A 660 -17.47 4.55 -7.36
C GLN A 660 -15.99 4.96 -7.43
N SER A 661 -15.41 5.43 -6.33
CA SER A 661 -14.07 5.99 -6.24
C SER A 661 -13.38 5.59 -4.94
N CYS A 662 -12.06 5.58 -4.95
CA CYS A 662 -11.26 5.52 -3.75
C CYS A 662 -10.31 6.72 -3.66
N HIS A 663 -10.05 7.17 -2.44
CA HIS A 663 -9.22 8.32 -2.14
C HIS A 663 -8.02 7.87 -1.29
N ILE A 664 -6.83 7.98 -1.88
CA ILE A 664 -5.58 7.53 -1.29
C ILE A 664 -4.87 8.75 -0.70
N LEU A 665 -4.89 8.87 0.63
CA LEU A 665 -3.99 9.75 1.37
C LEU A 665 -2.60 9.12 1.38
N MET A 666 -1.60 9.77 0.78
CA MET A 666 -0.24 9.22 0.63
C MET A 666 0.85 10.25 0.95
N GLU A 667 1.92 9.78 1.60
CA GLU A 667 3.09 10.61 1.95
C GLU A 667 4.19 10.60 0.87
N GLN A 668 4.11 9.70 -0.11
CA GLN A 668 5.10 9.56 -1.19
C GLN A 668 4.43 9.44 -2.56
N LEU A 669 5.04 10.06 -3.58
CA LEU A 669 4.57 9.98 -4.97
C LEU A 669 5.17 8.77 -5.72
N GLY A 670 4.33 8.08 -6.48
CA GLY A 670 4.73 6.97 -7.34
C GLY A 670 3.58 6.45 -8.19
N THR A 671 3.70 5.19 -8.63
CA THR A 671 2.70 4.52 -9.47
C THR A 671 1.83 3.61 -8.63
N TYR A 672 0.51 3.83 -8.64
CA TYR A 672 -0.46 3.12 -7.81
C TYR A 672 -1.53 2.42 -8.66
N GLY A 673 -2.10 1.33 -8.12
CA GLY A 673 -3.27 0.65 -8.66
C GLY A 673 -4.00 -0.16 -7.60
N LEU A 674 -5.33 -0.12 -7.62
CA LEU A 674 -6.19 -0.89 -6.72
C LEU A 674 -6.45 -2.29 -7.28
N VAL A 675 -6.18 -3.30 -6.47
CA VAL A 675 -6.44 -4.72 -6.75
C VAL A 675 -7.50 -5.22 -5.76
N GLY A 676 -8.39 -6.09 -6.22
CA GLY A 676 -9.32 -6.82 -5.38
C GLY A 676 -9.11 -8.32 -5.47
N GLN A 677 -9.49 -9.02 -4.40
CA GLN A 677 -9.66 -10.46 -4.36
C GLN A 677 -11.03 -10.78 -3.77
N SER A 678 -11.71 -11.78 -4.32
CA SER A 678 -13.02 -12.24 -3.85
C SER A 678 -12.88 -12.97 -2.53
N ALA A 679 -13.67 -12.59 -1.52
CA ALA A 679 -13.59 -13.15 -0.17
C ALA A 679 -14.75 -14.13 0.09
N PRO A 680 -14.48 -15.41 0.45
CA PRO A 680 -15.55 -16.34 0.80
C PRO A 680 -16.26 -15.89 2.09
N PRO A 681 -17.60 -16.05 2.20
CA PRO A 681 -18.39 -17.09 1.54
C PRO A 681 -19.28 -16.64 0.36
N ARG A 682 -19.27 -15.36 -0.03
CA ARG A 682 -20.11 -14.82 -1.12
C ARG A 682 -19.27 -14.43 -2.33
N PRO A 683 -19.76 -14.63 -3.57
CA PRO A 683 -19.01 -14.29 -4.77
C PRO A 683 -19.04 -12.78 -5.02
N ALA A 684 -17.85 -12.16 -5.04
CA ALA A 684 -17.71 -10.73 -5.23
C ALA A 684 -18.28 -10.22 -6.56
N CYS A 685 -18.79 -8.98 -6.57
CA CYS A 685 -19.46 -8.39 -7.72
C CYS A 685 -18.71 -7.14 -8.24
N LYS A 686 -18.63 -7.00 -9.57
CA LYS A 686 -18.12 -5.81 -10.27
C LYS A 686 -19.20 -5.13 -11.08
N ARG A 687 -19.13 -3.81 -11.16
CA ARG A 687 -19.90 -2.98 -12.07
C ARG A 687 -19.21 -2.93 -13.44
N LEU A 688 -19.94 -3.33 -14.47
CA LEU A 688 -19.55 -3.14 -15.87
C LEU A 688 -20.51 -2.15 -16.54
N GLN A 689 -20.02 -1.43 -17.54
CA GLN A 689 -20.87 -0.71 -18.49
C GLN A 689 -20.85 -1.42 -19.85
N LEU A 690 -22.03 -1.50 -20.46
CA LEU A 690 -22.24 -2.06 -21.79
C LEU A 690 -22.49 -0.91 -22.77
N ALA A 691 -21.61 -0.73 -23.75
CA ALA A 691 -21.72 0.36 -24.73
C ALA A 691 -21.87 -0.19 -26.16
N LEU A 692 -22.86 0.31 -26.89
CA LEU A 692 -23.27 -0.23 -28.19
C LEU A 692 -22.98 0.75 -29.33
N PHE A 693 -22.10 0.34 -30.24
CA PHE A 693 -21.62 1.14 -31.36
C PHE A 693 -21.95 0.53 -32.72
N ALA A 694 -22.11 1.38 -33.72
CA ALA A 694 -22.16 0.98 -35.13
C ALA A 694 -21.41 1.97 -36.03
N PRO A 695 -21.04 1.58 -37.27
CA PRO A 695 -20.54 2.49 -38.29
C PRO A 695 -21.44 3.70 -38.49
N ARG A 696 -20.82 4.87 -38.62
CA ARG A 696 -21.49 6.15 -38.88
C ARG A 696 -22.31 6.10 -40.18
N ALA A 697 -23.57 6.52 -40.09
CA ALA A 697 -24.44 6.71 -41.27
C ALA A 697 -23.96 7.88 -42.16
N PRO A 698 -24.18 7.80 -43.49
CA PRO A 698 -24.85 6.71 -44.22
C PRO A 698 -23.91 5.52 -44.47
N CYS A 699 -24.35 4.30 -44.14
CA CYS A 699 -23.58 3.11 -44.50
C CYS A 699 -23.82 2.74 -45.98
N LEU A 700 -22.76 2.70 -46.78
CA LEU A 700 -22.81 2.36 -48.21
C LEU A 700 -22.57 0.86 -48.51
N SER A 701 -22.12 0.08 -47.53
CA SER A 701 -21.87 -1.37 -47.69
C SER A 701 -23.14 -2.20 -47.49
N LEU A 702 -23.18 -3.42 -48.04
CA LEU A 702 -24.17 -4.43 -47.64
C LEU A 702 -23.86 -5.01 -46.24
N ASP A 703 -22.58 -4.95 -45.85
CA ASP A 703 -22.13 -5.32 -44.51
C ASP A 703 -22.32 -4.16 -43.53
N TYR A 704 -23.07 -4.42 -42.47
CA TYR A 704 -23.20 -3.61 -41.28
C TYR A 704 -22.54 -4.35 -40.11
N SER A 705 -22.12 -3.64 -39.07
CA SER A 705 -21.53 -4.28 -37.89
C SER A 705 -21.96 -3.57 -36.62
N LEU A 706 -22.39 -4.34 -35.62
CA LEU A 706 -22.69 -3.83 -34.29
C LEU A 706 -21.59 -4.29 -33.33
N ARG A 707 -20.93 -3.34 -32.67
CA ARG A 707 -19.86 -3.60 -31.71
C ARG A 707 -20.40 -3.34 -30.30
N VAL A 708 -20.49 -4.42 -29.52
CA VAL A 708 -20.92 -4.37 -28.12
C VAL A 708 -19.68 -4.43 -27.24
N TYR A 709 -19.34 -3.31 -26.61
CA TYR A 709 -18.23 -3.22 -25.66
C TYR A 709 -18.71 -3.58 -24.25
N CYS A 710 -17.89 -4.38 -23.56
CA CYS A 710 -18.02 -4.73 -22.15
C CYS A 710 -16.84 -4.11 -21.43
N ILE A 711 -17.06 -2.95 -20.81
CA ILE A 711 -16.03 -2.15 -20.13
C ILE A 711 -16.26 -2.12 -18.62
N GLN A 712 -15.20 -1.87 -17.86
CA GLN A 712 -15.32 -1.54 -16.44
C GLN A 712 -16.11 -0.25 -16.27
N ASP A 713 -16.96 -0.19 -15.23
CA ASP A 713 -17.73 1.00 -14.88
C ASP A 713 -16.84 2.09 -14.25
N THR A 714 -16.06 2.75 -15.11
CA THR A 714 -15.19 3.88 -14.77
C THR A 714 -15.24 4.93 -15.91
N PRO A 715 -15.17 6.24 -15.60
CA PRO A 715 -15.23 7.28 -16.64
C PRO A 715 -14.05 7.21 -17.63
N HIS A 716 -12.90 6.71 -17.19
CA HIS A 716 -11.74 6.45 -18.04
C HIS A 716 -12.03 5.42 -19.14
N ALA A 717 -12.55 4.25 -18.78
CA ALA A 717 -12.77 3.15 -19.72
C ALA A 717 -13.79 3.50 -20.82
N LEU A 718 -14.88 4.19 -20.46
CA LEU A 718 -15.86 4.67 -21.42
C LEU A 718 -15.25 5.67 -22.41
N LYS A 719 -14.43 6.60 -21.93
CA LYS A 719 -13.78 7.59 -22.81
C LYS A 719 -12.73 6.96 -23.73
N GLU A 720 -11.96 5.98 -23.25
CA GLU A 720 -11.01 5.24 -24.08
C GLU A 720 -11.73 4.58 -25.27
N VAL A 721 -12.88 3.94 -25.04
CA VAL A 721 -13.72 3.38 -26.12
C VAL A 721 -14.27 4.47 -27.03
N LEU A 722 -14.76 5.60 -26.51
CA LEU A 722 -15.24 6.73 -27.31
C LEU A 722 -14.15 7.41 -28.16
N GLU A 723 -12.87 7.25 -27.83
CA GLU A 723 -11.74 7.71 -28.65
C GLU A 723 -11.33 6.67 -29.69
N VAL A 724 -11.32 5.39 -29.32
CA VAL A 724 -11.10 4.27 -30.26
C VAL A 724 -12.19 4.24 -31.34
N GLU A 725 -13.47 4.23 -30.97
CA GLU A 725 -14.58 4.19 -31.94
C GLU A 725 -14.62 5.44 -32.83
N ARG A 726 -14.23 6.61 -32.32
CA ARG A 726 -14.08 7.83 -33.14
C ARG A 726 -13.01 7.67 -34.22
N SER A 727 -11.91 6.96 -33.92
CA SER A 727 -10.88 6.62 -34.92
C SER A 727 -11.34 5.56 -35.93
N LEU A 728 -12.25 4.66 -35.51
CA LEU A 728 -12.86 3.62 -36.35
C LEU A 728 -14.13 4.09 -37.10
N GLY A 729 -14.53 5.35 -36.96
CA GLY A 729 -15.74 5.91 -37.59
C GLY A 729 -17.06 5.37 -37.02
N GLY A 730 -17.07 4.89 -35.77
CA GLY A 730 -18.26 4.44 -35.06
C GLY A 730 -19.01 5.56 -34.33
N VAL A 731 -20.29 5.29 -34.04
CA VAL A 731 -21.21 6.16 -33.30
C VAL A 731 -21.93 5.33 -32.23
N LEU A 732 -22.09 5.91 -31.03
CA LEU A 732 -22.85 5.31 -29.92
C LEU A 732 -24.36 5.38 -30.22
N LEU A 733 -25.08 4.27 -30.06
CA LEU A 733 -26.49 4.15 -30.46
C LEU A 733 -27.50 4.33 -29.32
N GLU A 734 -27.19 3.80 -28.14
CA GLU A 734 -27.94 3.93 -26.89
C GLU A 734 -26.95 4.34 -25.78
N ASP A 735 -27.45 4.99 -24.73
CA ASP A 735 -26.64 5.28 -23.53
C ASP A 735 -26.11 3.98 -22.89
N PRO A 736 -24.89 3.96 -22.31
CA PRO A 736 -24.31 2.75 -21.75
C PRO A 736 -25.16 2.18 -20.60
N LYS A 737 -25.37 0.85 -20.59
CA LYS A 737 -26.20 0.18 -19.57
C LYS A 737 -25.33 -0.51 -18.52
N PRO A 738 -25.61 -0.35 -17.22
CA PRO A 738 -24.86 -1.02 -16.15
C PRO A 738 -25.21 -2.52 -16.09
N LEU A 739 -24.23 -3.34 -15.74
CA LEU A 739 -24.38 -4.78 -15.53
C LEU A 739 -23.51 -5.22 -14.35
N LEU A 740 -24.08 -5.92 -13.36
CA LEU A 740 -23.27 -6.55 -12.30
C LEU A 740 -22.73 -7.91 -12.77
N PHE A 741 -21.41 -8.08 -12.66
CA PHE A 741 -20.69 -9.29 -13.04
C PHE A 741 -20.09 -9.96 -11.81
N LYS A 742 -20.52 -11.19 -11.52
CA LYS A 742 -20.20 -11.93 -10.29
C LYS A 742 -19.01 -12.86 -10.46
N ASP A 743 -18.27 -13.11 -9.38
CA ASP A 743 -17.24 -14.15 -9.27
C ASP A 743 -17.84 -15.56 -9.20
N SER A 744 -18.54 -15.96 -10.25
CA SER A 744 -19.20 -17.27 -10.38
C SER A 744 -18.49 -18.20 -11.38
N TYR A 745 -17.33 -17.80 -11.90
CA TYR A 745 -16.61 -18.44 -13.01
C TYR A 745 -17.42 -18.58 -14.32
N HIS A 746 -18.59 -17.94 -14.42
CA HIS A 746 -19.48 -18.02 -15.57
C HIS A 746 -19.19 -16.96 -16.64
N ASN A 747 -19.18 -17.40 -17.90
CA ASN A 747 -18.97 -16.55 -19.08
C ASN A 747 -20.07 -15.51 -19.27
N LEU A 748 -19.73 -14.41 -19.95
CA LEU A 748 -20.70 -13.46 -20.47
C LEU A 748 -21.16 -13.90 -21.87
N ARG A 749 -22.47 -13.98 -22.08
CA ARG A 749 -23.11 -14.47 -23.30
C ARG A 749 -23.87 -13.33 -23.98
N LEU A 750 -23.62 -13.14 -25.27
CA LEU A 750 -24.23 -12.11 -26.11
C LEU A 750 -25.00 -12.77 -27.25
N SER A 751 -26.26 -12.38 -27.41
CA SER A 751 -27.15 -12.86 -28.46
C SER A 751 -28.02 -11.74 -29.03
N ILE A 752 -28.36 -11.86 -30.31
CA ILE A 752 -29.22 -10.91 -31.02
C ILE A 752 -30.50 -11.64 -31.45
N HIS A 753 -31.63 -11.00 -31.18
CA HIS A 753 -32.99 -11.51 -31.32
C HIS A 753 -33.83 -10.56 -32.19
N ASP A 754 -35.00 -11.03 -32.61
CA ASP A 754 -36.01 -10.27 -33.38
C ASP A 754 -35.50 -9.70 -34.72
N ILE A 755 -34.50 -10.34 -35.34
CA ILE A 755 -34.02 -10.00 -36.69
C ILE A 755 -34.97 -10.60 -37.75
N PRO A 756 -35.31 -9.87 -38.84
CA PRO A 756 -36.08 -10.43 -39.96
C PRO A 756 -35.43 -11.69 -40.57
N HIS A 757 -36.05 -12.86 -40.43
CA HIS A 757 -35.40 -14.16 -40.65
C HIS A 757 -35.03 -14.54 -42.11
N SER A 758 -35.22 -13.67 -43.11
CA SER A 758 -35.00 -14.01 -44.53
C SER A 758 -33.54 -14.21 -44.94
N HIS A 759 -32.57 -13.59 -44.23
CA HIS A 759 -31.14 -13.62 -44.61
C HIS A 759 -30.16 -13.80 -43.44
N TRP A 760 -30.64 -14.02 -42.21
CA TRP A 760 -29.86 -13.72 -41.01
C TRP A 760 -29.57 -14.95 -40.13
N ARG A 761 -28.28 -15.23 -39.89
CA ARG A 761 -27.81 -16.27 -38.96
C ARG A 761 -26.96 -15.66 -37.84
N SER A 762 -27.54 -15.50 -36.66
CA SER A 762 -26.77 -15.11 -35.47
C SER A 762 -25.91 -16.29 -34.98
N LYS A 763 -24.61 -16.05 -34.79
CA LYS A 763 -23.80 -16.87 -33.89
C LYS A 763 -23.92 -16.30 -32.48
N LEU A 764 -24.16 -17.20 -31.53
CA LEU A 764 -23.98 -16.93 -30.12
C LEU A 764 -22.51 -16.55 -29.87
N LEU A 765 -22.28 -15.41 -29.22
CA LEU A 765 -20.93 -14.98 -28.85
C LEU A 765 -20.77 -15.10 -27.33
N GLU A 766 -19.62 -15.59 -26.89
CA GLU A 766 -19.30 -15.73 -25.47
C GLU A 766 -17.92 -15.12 -25.18
N ILE A 767 -17.84 -14.32 -24.12
CA ILE A 767 -16.60 -13.78 -23.59
C ILE A 767 -16.21 -14.63 -22.36
N PRO A 768 -15.02 -15.25 -22.34
CA PRO A 768 -14.56 -16.05 -21.20
C PRO A 768 -14.53 -15.25 -19.90
N PHE A 769 -14.96 -15.87 -18.80
CA PHE A 769 -14.98 -15.26 -17.47
C PHE A 769 -13.69 -14.51 -17.11
N TYR A 770 -12.53 -15.18 -17.24
CA TYR A 770 -11.23 -14.60 -16.84
C TYR A 770 -10.79 -13.37 -17.65
N HIS A 771 -11.27 -13.19 -18.88
CA HIS A 771 -10.96 -11.99 -19.66
C HIS A 771 -11.64 -10.76 -19.06
N ILE A 772 -12.89 -10.91 -18.61
CA ILE A 772 -13.63 -9.86 -17.90
C ILE A 772 -13.11 -9.72 -16.47
N TRP A 773 -12.84 -10.83 -15.79
CA TRP A 773 -12.46 -10.81 -14.38
C TRP A 773 -11.04 -10.29 -14.12
N SER A 774 -10.05 -10.55 -14.96
CA SER A 774 -8.66 -10.08 -14.70
C SER A 774 -8.52 -8.55 -14.70
N GLY A 775 -9.30 -7.84 -15.54
CA GLY A 775 -9.30 -6.37 -15.61
C GLY A 775 -8.06 -5.74 -16.30
N SER A 776 -7.05 -6.53 -16.65
CA SER A 776 -5.78 -6.06 -17.26
C SER A 776 -5.73 -6.20 -18.78
N GLN A 777 -6.83 -5.96 -19.49
CA GLN A 777 -6.94 -6.17 -20.94
C GLN A 777 -7.51 -4.93 -21.67
N ARG A 778 -7.33 -4.88 -23.00
CA ARG A 778 -8.00 -3.88 -23.87
C ARG A 778 -9.52 -3.93 -23.69
N PRO A 779 -10.24 -2.83 -23.98
CA PRO A 779 -11.71 -2.83 -24.00
C PRO A 779 -12.28 -3.99 -24.81
N LEU A 780 -12.88 -4.95 -24.10
CA LEU A 780 -13.41 -6.17 -24.69
C LEU A 780 -14.68 -5.83 -25.47
N HIS A 781 -14.76 -6.33 -26.71
CA HIS A 781 -15.97 -6.19 -27.51
C HIS A 781 -16.28 -7.45 -28.29
N CYS A 782 -17.56 -7.61 -28.61
CA CYS A 782 -18.05 -8.58 -29.57
C CYS A 782 -18.66 -7.85 -30.77
N THR A 783 -18.34 -8.32 -31.97
CA THR A 783 -18.84 -7.76 -33.23
C THR A 783 -19.89 -8.70 -33.81
N PHE A 784 -21.12 -8.24 -33.91
CA PHE A 784 -22.15 -8.87 -34.73
C PHE A 784 -22.02 -8.33 -36.15
N SER A 785 -21.54 -9.15 -37.08
CA SER A 785 -21.57 -8.85 -38.51
C SER A 785 -22.96 -9.14 -39.07
N LEU A 786 -23.48 -8.19 -39.85
CA LEU A 786 -24.88 -8.07 -40.20
C LEU A 786 -25.01 -7.76 -41.71
N GLU A 787 -25.69 -8.58 -42.51
CA GLU A 787 -25.76 -8.41 -43.99
C GLU A 787 -27.17 -8.04 -44.47
N ARG A 788 -27.34 -6.87 -45.12
CA ARG A 788 -28.63 -6.47 -45.70
C ARG A 788 -28.83 -7.02 -47.10
N GLY A 789 -30.01 -7.59 -47.36
CA GLY A 789 -30.35 -8.17 -48.67
C GLY A 789 -30.51 -7.17 -49.83
N SER A 790 -30.55 -5.87 -49.56
CA SER A 790 -30.52 -4.79 -50.56
C SER A 790 -30.18 -3.45 -49.92
N LEU A 791 -29.57 -2.53 -50.70
CA LEU A 791 -29.32 -1.15 -50.29
C LEU A 791 -30.62 -0.38 -49.93
N VAL A 792 -31.77 -0.81 -50.47
CA VAL A 792 -33.10 -0.22 -50.20
C VAL A 792 -33.57 -0.42 -48.76
N VAL A 793 -33.03 -1.42 -48.05
CA VAL A 793 -33.33 -1.64 -46.63
C VAL A 793 -32.54 -0.62 -45.80
N SER A 794 -33.23 0.38 -45.25
CA SER A 794 -32.65 1.42 -44.39
C SER A 794 -32.84 1.14 -42.90
N GLN A 795 -33.97 0.56 -42.48
CA GLN A 795 -34.29 0.35 -41.07
C GLN A 795 -33.77 -1.00 -40.53
N LEU A 796 -33.12 -0.96 -39.38
CA LEU A 796 -32.75 -2.13 -38.57
C LEU A 796 -33.48 -2.09 -37.24
N THR A 797 -34.27 -3.13 -36.99
CA THR A 797 -34.87 -3.42 -35.69
C THR A 797 -34.34 -4.75 -35.17
N CYS A 798 -33.86 -4.77 -33.92
CA CYS A 798 -33.39 -5.99 -33.25
C CYS A 798 -33.29 -5.79 -31.73
N LYS A 799 -33.22 -6.89 -30.98
CA LYS A 799 -32.92 -6.86 -29.54
C LYS A 799 -31.59 -7.55 -29.27
N ILE A 800 -30.64 -6.85 -28.64
CA ILE A 800 -29.37 -7.45 -28.22
C ILE A 800 -29.46 -7.74 -26.72
N CYS A 801 -29.32 -9.01 -26.35
CA CYS A 801 -29.26 -9.46 -24.97
C CYS A 801 -27.80 -9.74 -24.59
N VAL A 802 -27.35 -9.17 -23.48
CA VAL A 802 -26.02 -9.37 -22.89
C VAL A 802 -26.22 -9.82 -21.46
N ARG A 803 -25.76 -11.03 -21.11
CA ARG A 803 -26.01 -11.59 -19.78
C ARG A 803 -24.90 -12.52 -19.31
N GLN A 804 -24.63 -12.56 -18.02
CA GLN A 804 -23.80 -13.60 -17.44
C GLN A 804 -24.59 -14.92 -17.41
N VAL A 805 -23.91 -16.06 -17.60
CA VAL A 805 -24.54 -17.36 -17.34
C VAL A 805 -24.81 -17.46 -15.83
N GLU A 806 -26.05 -17.77 -15.44
CA GLU A 806 -26.53 -17.78 -14.04
C GLU A 806 -26.31 -16.45 -13.28
N GLY A 807 -26.27 -15.32 -13.99
CA GLY A 807 -26.18 -13.98 -13.40
C GLY A 807 -27.12 -12.95 -14.05
N GLU A 808 -26.79 -11.67 -13.90
CA GLU A 808 -27.61 -10.58 -14.45
C GLU A 808 -27.55 -10.49 -15.97
N GLY A 809 -28.48 -9.73 -16.55
CA GLY A 809 -28.53 -9.46 -17.98
C GLY A 809 -29.24 -8.16 -18.33
N GLN A 810 -28.78 -7.54 -19.41
CA GLN A 810 -29.30 -6.31 -20.00
C GLN A 810 -29.79 -6.55 -21.42
N ILE A 811 -30.72 -5.69 -21.87
CA ILE A 811 -31.29 -5.73 -23.22
C ILE A 811 -31.22 -4.34 -23.86
N PHE A 812 -30.65 -4.27 -25.06
CA PHE A 812 -30.72 -3.12 -25.96
C PHE A 812 -31.87 -3.33 -26.95
N GLN A 813 -32.63 -2.28 -27.24
CA GLN A 813 -33.79 -2.32 -28.12
C GLN A 813 -33.56 -1.38 -29.30
N LEU A 814 -32.83 -1.89 -30.29
CA LEU A 814 -32.42 -1.11 -31.45
C LEU A 814 -33.58 -0.86 -32.40
N ASN A 815 -33.74 0.41 -32.77
CA ASN A 815 -34.51 0.87 -33.91
C ASN A 815 -33.74 2.03 -34.56
N THR A 816 -32.96 1.72 -35.59
CA THR A 816 -32.03 2.66 -36.24
C THR A 816 -32.20 2.66 -37.75
N ASP A 817 -32.25 3.86 -38.35
CA ASP A 817 -32.10 4.00 -39.79
C ASP A 817 -30.61 4.13 -40.15
N ILE A 818 -30.16 3.30 -41.09
CA ILE A 818 -28.76 3.14 -41.53
C ILE A 818 -28.39 4.17 -42.61
N GLN A 819 -29.38 4.78 -43.28
CA GLN A 819 -29.18 5.81 -44.30
C GLN A 819 -29.34 7.22 -43.74
N GLU A 820 -30.20 7.44 -42.74
CA GLU A 820 -30.42 8.76 -42.17
C GLU A 820 -29.20 9.25 -41.37
N VAL A 821 -28.77 10.50 -41.59
CA VAL A 821 -27.69 11.11 -40.80
C VAL A 821 -28.23 11.40 -39.40
N GLN A 822 -28.05 10.43 -38.51
CA GLN A 822 -28.58 10.46 -37.15
C GLN A 822 -28.21 11.78 -36.47
N LYS A 823 -29.22 12.50 -35.97
CA LYS A 823 -29.02 13.78 -35.26
C LYS A 823 -28.05 13.54 -34.11
N ARG A 824 -27.10 14.46 -33.94
CA ARG A 824 -26.10 14.40 -32.87
C ARG A 824 -26.80 14.11 -31.53
N TYR A 825 -26.57 12.94 -30.96
CA TYR A 825 -26.52 12.83 -29.51
C TYR A 825 -25.30 13.65 -29.07
N ILE A 826 -25.54 14.94 -28.85
CA ILE A 826 -24.66 15.73 -28.00
C ILE A 826 -24.81 15.06 -26.64
N ILE A 827 -23.83 14.22 -26.29
CA ILE A 827 -23.60 13.89 -24.89
C ILE A 827 -23.44 15.26 -24.22
N TYR A 828 -24.44 15.67 -23.44
CA TYR A 828 -24.27 16.79 -22.55
C TYR A 828 -23.09 16.41 -21.67
N SER A 829 -21.98 17.15 -21.80
CA SER A 829 -20.91 17.15 -20.82
C SER A 829 -21.48 17.81 -19.56
N GLY A 830 -22.34 17.06 -18.86
CA GLY A 830 -22.94 17.38 -17.57
C GLY A 830 -21.85 17.25 -16.51
N GLY A 831 -20.95 18.21 -16.57
CA GLY A 831 -19.61 18.14 -16.04
C GLY A 831 -18.87 19.29 -16.68
N SER A 832 -18.88 20.42 -15.98
CA SER A 832 -18.14 21.63 -16.34
C SER A 832 -16.73 21.24 -16.80
N CYS A 833 -16.29 21.79 -17.94
CA CYS A 833 -14.87 21.77 -18.30
C CYS A 833 -14.11 22.69 -17.35
N LEU A 834 -13.96 22.25 -16.09
CA LEU A 834 -13.02 22.83 -15.15
C LEU A 834 -11.62 22.79 -15.79
N PRO A 835 -10.83 23.86 -15.67
CA PRO A 835 -9.51 23.91 -16.27
C PRO A 835 -8.64 22.75 -15.76
N SER A 836 -7.72 22.29 -16.60
CA SER A 836 -6.83 21.14 -16.32
C SER A 836 -5.82 21.35 -15.18
N SER A 837 -5.89 22.51 -14.52
CA SER A 837 -5.16 22.88 -13.31
C SER A 837 -5.84 24.12 -12.73
N GLN A 838 -6.34 24.04 -11.50
CA GLN A 838 -6.71 25.21 -10.70
C GLN A 838 -5.57 25.48 -9.70
N VAL A 839 -5.26 26.76 -9.50
CA VAL A 839 -4.19 27.22 -8.61
C VAL A 839 -4.71 28.40 -7.80
N GLY A 840 -4.37 28.44 -6.51
CA GLY A 840 -4.82 29.46 -5.54
C GLY A 840 -5.83 28.94 -4.50
N PRO A 841 -6.16 29.74 -3.46
CA PRO A 841 -7.08 29.33 -2.39
C PRO A 841 -8.51 29.06 -2.90
N TYR A 842 -8.89 29.63 -4.04
CA TYR A 842 -10.14 29.36 -4.76
C TYR A 842 -10.26 27.94 -5.32
N ALA A 843 -9.18 27.15 -5.23
CA ALA A 843 -9.10 25.76 -5.65
C ALA A 843 -9.57 24.78 -4.54
N PHE A 844 -9.96 25.31 -3.38
CA PHE A 844 -10.49 24.60 -2.22
C PHE A 844 -11.82 25.24 -1.82
N ARG A 845 -12.76 24.45 -1.32
CA ARG A 845 -14.11 24.92 -1.01
C ARG A 845 -14.21 25.54 0.36
N LEU A 846 -13.44 25.02 1.31
CA LEU A 846 -13.35 25.52 2.66
C LEU A 846 -12.30 26.64 2.73
N PRO A 847 -12.71 27.91 2.98
CA PRO A 847 -11.77 29.01 3.14
C PRO A 847 -10.74 28.74 4.23
N VAL A 848 -9.51 29.22 4.00
CA VAL A 848 -8.35 29.00 4.89
C VAL A 848 -8.64 29.40 6.34
N SER A 849 -9.34 30.51 6.52
CA SER A 849 -9.77 31.06 7.82
C SER A 849 -10.69 30.10 8.57
N ILE A 850 -11.70 29.54 7.88
CA ILE A 850 -12.64 28.56 8.44
C ILE A 850 -11.89 27.26 8.75
N ARG A 851 -11.09 26.76 7.80
CA ARG A 851 -10.30 25.54 7.97
C ARG A 851 -9.39 25.59 9.20
N GLN A 852 -8.67 26.71 9.39
CA GLN A 852 -7.82 26.89 10.57
C GLN A 852 -8.60 26.91 11.88
N LYS A 853 -9.78 27.56 11.93
CA LYS A 853 -10.66 27.57 13.11
C LYS A 853 -11.20 26.16 13.43
N ILE A 854 -11.57 25.37 12.42
CA ILE A 854 -12.04 23.99 12.60
C ILE A 854 -10.91 23.12 13.17
N CYS A 855 -9.71 23.17 12.59
CA CYS A 855 -8.55 22.44 13.12
C CYS A 855 -8.24 22.81 14.57
N ALA A 856 -8.14 24.11 14.87
CA ALA A 856 -7.85 24.59 16.23
C ALA A 856 -8.92 24.17 17.28
N SER A 857 -10.16 23.94 16.85
CA SER A 857 -11.28 23.53 17.73
C SER A 857 -11.38 22.01 17.94
N LEU A 858 -10.78 21.20 17.06
CA LEU A 858 -10.97 19.73 17.01
C LEU A 858 -9.69 18.91 17.09
N ASP A 859 -8.51 19.49 16.84
CA ASP A 859 -7.22 18.81 17.02
C ASP A 859 -6.87 18.60 18.51
N ALA A 860 -7.39 19.46 19.39
CA ALA A 860 -7.24 19.31 20.84
C ALA A 860 -8.11 18.14 21.36
N PRO A 861 -7.56 17.18 22.12
CA PRO A 861 -8.30 16.01 22.59
C PRO A 861 -9.41 16.41 23.57
N SER A 862 -10.62 15.90 23.34
CA SER A 862 -11.81 16.23 24.14
C SER A 862 -12.11 15.10 25.13
N ALA A 863 -12.28 15.42 26.41
CA ALA A 863 -12.65 14.45 27.45
C ALA A 863 -14.03 13.78 27.22
N ARG A 864 -14.86 14.32 26.33
CA ARG A 864 -16.14 13.71 25.89
C ARG A 864 -16.05 13.01 24.52
N GLY A 865 -14.87 12.97 23.91
CA GLY A 865 -14.66 12.48 22.55
C GLY A 865 -15.20 13.40 21.44
N CYS A 866 -15.64 14.62 21.78
CA CYS A 866 -16.11 15.64 20.82
C CYS A 866 -14.93 16.37 20.15
N ASP A 867 -14.07 15.60 19.49
CA ASP A 867 -12.87 16.02 18.77
C ASP A 867 -12.86 15.41 17.35
N TRP A 868 -11.72 15.49 16.66
CA TRP A 868 -11.53 14.95 15.31
C TRP A 868 -11.98 13.49 15.12
N ARG A 869 -11.98 12.66 16.17
CA ARG A 869 -12.44 11.26 16.11
C ARG A 869 -13.95 11.14 15.93
N MET A 870 -14.71 12.06 16.53
CA MET A 870 -16.15 12.12 16.33
C MET A 870 -16.49 12.71 14.96
N LEU A 871 -15.72 13.70 14.48
CA LEU A 871 -15.86 14.20 13.10
C LEU A 871 -15.63 13.08 12.08
N ALA A 872 -14.55 12.30 12.23
CA ALA A 872 -14.27 11.16 11.35
C ALA A 872 -15.41 10.13 11.31
N ARG A 873 -16.02 9.82 12.46
CA ARG A 873 -17.22 8.95 12.56
C ARG A 873 -18.50 9.53 11.97
N ARG A 874 -18.60 10.86 11.83
CA ARG A 874 -19.75 11.52 11.19
C ARG A 874 -19.59 11.66 9.68
N LEU A 875 -18.36 11.50 9.18
CA LEU A 875 -18.01 11.53 7.76
C LEU A 875 -17.68 10.12 7.21
N ASP A 876 -17.93 9.05 7.98
CA ASP A 876 -17.60 7.65 7.64
C ASP A 876 -16.11 7.42 7.26
N PHE A 877 -15.21 8.19 7.90
CA PHE A 877 -13.75 8.13 7.75
C PHE A 877 -13.07 7.43 8.94
N ASP A 878 -13.79 6.58 9.69
CA ASP A 878 -13.33 6.01 10.96
C ASP A 878 -12.70 4.61 10.87
N ARG A 879 -12.61 4.01 9.66
CA ARG A 879 -12.06 2.65 9.46
C ARG A 879 -10.69 2.46 10.11
N TYR A 880 -9.82 3.47 10.03
CA TYR A 880 -8.50 3.42 10.64
C TYR A 880 -8.06 4.78 11.20
N LEU A 881 -8.73 5.22 12.28
CA LEU A 881 -8.46 6.49 12.99
C LEU A 881 -6.98 6.72 13.37
N ASN A 882 -6.26 5.63 13.64
CA ASN A 882 -4.84 5.63 14.00
C ASN A 882 -3.95 6.34 12.97
N TYR A 883 -4.26 6.25 11.66
CA TYR A 883 -3.50 6.98 10.64
C TYR A 883 -3.54 8.49 10.87
N PHE A 884 -4.73 9.05 11.15
CA PHE A 884 -4.89 10.48 11.39
C PHE A 884 -4.21 10.93 12.69
N ALA A 885 -4.20 10.09 13.73
CA ALA A 885 -3.52 10.37 15.00
C ALA A 885 -1.99 10.56 14.87
N THR A 886 -1.35 9.98 13.84
CA THR A 886 0.08 10.19 13.57
C THR A 886 0.40 11.55 12.94
N LYS A 887 -0.61 12.28 12.46
CA LYS A 887 -0.42 13.52 11.69
C LYS A 887 -0.40 14.73 12.63
N PRO A 888 0.37 15.79 12.32
CA PRO A 888 0.49 16.98 13.19
C PRO A 888 -0.81 17.79 13.33
N SER A 889 -1.80 17.54 12.48
CA SER A 889 -3.17 18.07 12.60
C SER A 889 -4.11 17.02 12.01
N PRO A 890 -4.69 16.12 12.84
CA PRO A 890 -5.61 15.07 12.39
C PRO A 890 -6.84 15.64 11.66
N THR A 891 -7.45 16.70 12.21
CA THR A 891 -8.60 17.40 11.61
C THR A 891 -8.23 17.96 10.24
N GLY A 892 -7.02 18.54 10.13
CA GLY A 892 -6.56 19.11 8.86
C GLY A 892 -6.51 18.09 7.74
N VAL A 893 -6.15 16.83 8.03
CA VAL A 893 -6.07 15.73 7.05
C VAL A 893 -7.44 15.11 6.77
N LEU A 894 -8.35 15.06 7.77
CA LEU A 894 -9.75 14.69 7.54
C LEU A 894 -10.46 15.67 6.60
N LEU A 895 -10.17 16.98 6.72
CA LEU A 895 -10.70 17.99 5.81
C LEU A 895 -10.10 17.89 4.39
N ASP A 896 -8.82 17.49 4.26
CA ASP A 896 -8.23 17.19 2.94
C ASP A 896 -8.90 15.99 2.26
N LEU A 897 -9.26 14.96 3.04
CA LEU A 897 -10.03 13.82 2.54
C LEU A 897 -11.46 14.24 2.15
N TRP A 898 -12.13 15.00 2.99
CA TRP A 898 -13.48 15.51 2.74
C TRP A 898 -13.55 16.34 1.44
N GLU A 899 -12.59 17.23 1.18
CA GLU A 899 -12.47 18.01 -0.07
C GLU A 899 -12.22 17.13 -1.31
N ALA A 900 -11.59 15.95 -1.15
CA ALA A 900 -11.33 15.04 -2.27
C ALA A 900 -12.58 14.19 -2.63
N CYS A 901 -13.34 13.78 -1.62
CA CYS A 901 -14.61 13.08 -1.72
C CYS A 901 -15.70 13.97 -2.34
N HIS A 902 -15.84 15.19 -1.83
CA HIS A 902 -16.97 16.08 -2.15
C HIS A 902 -16.63 17.07 -3.24
N GLN A 903 -17.09 16.79 -4.47
CA GLN A 903 -16.84 17.59 -5.68
C GLN A 903 -18.09 18.34 -6.20
N GLY A 904 -19.26 18.28 -5.51
CA GLY A 904 -20.46 19.11 -5.81
C GLY A 904 -20.73 20.23 -4.79
N ASP A 905 -21.25 21.40 -5.20
CA ASP A 905 -21.42 22.55 -4.26
C ASP A 905 -22.53 22.32 -3.21
N ALA A 906 -23.35 21.29 -3.40
CA ALA A 906 -24.37 20.85 -2.43
C ALA A 906 -23.76 20.26 -1.14
N ASP A 907 -22.46 19.97 -1.15
CA ASP A 907 -21.83 19.09 -0.17
C ASP A 907 -21.37 19.81 1.12
N LEU A 908 -21.17 21.13 1.10
CA LEU A 908 -20.80 21.92 2.31
C LEU A 908 -21.80 21.76 3.47
N VAL A 909 -23.05 21.40 3.15
CA VAL A 909 -24.10 21.09 4.12
C VAL A 909 -23.75 19.84 4.95
N SER A 910 -23.09 18.83 4.39
CA SER A 910 -22.73 17.59 5.12
C SER A 910 -21.69 17.84 6.21
N LEU A 911 -20.73 18.72 5.95
CA LEU A 911 -19.75 19.15 6.95
C LEU A 911 -20.42 20.01 8.03
N ALA A 912 -21.32 20.91 7.64
CA ALA A 912 -22.05 21.76 8.57
C ALA A 912 -22.95 20.95 9.51
N THR A 913 -23.74 19.99 9.01
CA THR A 913 -24.58 19.12 9.85
C THR A 913 -23.74 18.23 10.77
N ALA A 914 -22.62 17.67 10.30
CA ALA A 914 -21.70 16.92 11.15
C ALA A 914 -21.17 17.76 12.32
N LEU A 915 -20.81 19.02 12.09
CA LEU A 915 -20.36 19.96 13.12
C LEU A 915 -21.50 20.40 14.07
N GLU A 916 -22.73 20.51 13.56
CA GLU A 916 -23.92 20.86 14.35
C GLU A 916 -24.27 19.74 15.33
N GLU A 917 -24.30 18.50 14.84
CA GLU A 917 -24.54 17.29 15.66
C GLU A 917 -23.42 17.03 16.69
N MET A 918 -22.23 17.58 16.49
CA MET A 918 -21.14 17.60 17.48
C MET A 918 -21.31 18.71 18.55
N GLY A 919 -22.33 19.56 18.44
CA GLY A 919 -22.59 20.67 19.37
C GLY A 919 -21.64 21.85 19.22
N LYS A 920 -20.94 21.99 18.07
CA LYS A 920 -19.96 23.05 17.80
C LYS A 920 -20.61 24.25 17.11
N SER A 921 -21.71 24.76 17.67
CA SER A 921 -22.53 25.82 17.08
C SER A 921 -21.78 27.12 16.78
N GLU A 922 -20.75 27.47 17.56
CA GLU A 922 -19.88 28.64 17.29
C GLU A 922 -19.14 28.55 15.94
N VAL A 923 -18.85 27.35 15.46
CA VAL A 923 -18.17 27.11 14.18
C VAL A 923 -19.13 27.31 13.01
N LEU A 924 -20.40 26.89 13.15
CA LEU A 924 -21.43 27.14 12.14
C LEU A 924 -21.72 28.63 11.94
N VAL A 925 -21.74 29.42 13.02
CA VAL A 925 -21.92 30.87 12.91
C VAL A 925 -20.85 31.46 11.98
N VAL A 926 -19.59 31.05 12.11
CA VAL A 926 -18.51 31.49 11.22
C VAL A 926 -18.69 31.00 9.78
N MET A 927 -19.12 29.75 9.57
CA MET A 927 -19.42 29.24 8.22
C MET A 927 -20.53 30.04 7.53
N THR A 928 -21.48 30.59 8.29
CA THR A 928 -22.55 31.45 7.75
C THR A 928 -22.16 32.93 7.59
N THR A 929 -21.17 33.46 8.31
CA THR A 929 -20.78 34.89 8.17
C THR A 929 -19.76 35.15 7.06
N ASP A 930 -18.87 34.20 6.77
CA ASP A 930 -17.82 34.35 5.75
C ASP A 930 -18.29 33.87 4.36
N GLY A 931 -19.55 33.43 4.22
CA GLY A 931 -20.16 32.94 2.96
C GLY A 931 -20.77 34.04 2.07
N ASP A 932 -20.96 35.25 2.60
CA ASP A 932 -21.44 36.43 1.85
C ASP A 932 -20.25 37.38 1.55
N CYS A 933 -19.35 36.99 0.63
CA CYS A 933 -18.25 37.82 0.11
C CYS A 933 -17.93 37.52 -1.37
#